data_AF-A0A4Y9Z0T4-F1
#
_entry.id   AF-A0A4Y9Z0T4-F1
#
_cell.length_a   1.000
_cell.length_b   1.000
_cell.length_c   1.000
_cell.angle_alpha   90.00
_cell.angle_beta   90.00
_cell.angle_gamma   90.00
#
_symmetry.space_group_name_H-M   'P 1'
#
loop_
_entity.id
_entity.type
_entity.pdbx_description
1 polymer ?
#
loop_
_entity_poly.entity_id
_entity_poly.type
_entity_poly.pdbx_seq_one_letter_code
_entity_poly.pdbx_strand_id
1 'polypeptide(L)'
;MASDNGPVVPSAVPKSERRRLPVLPNCHVRFASLPAELRPPSEFEPDVTRDDLVNIVPFERLPGGLVPMDYPHPPVLYNGFPITTDKIVCFLRYERKQLGMYSNNNDSYKLTESSIAYIEDNLSESVGCPVELRAAINAPDGYVISLRSNSFMPGRMPSVDAEHVENLRGILGVSDDEPLKWYICRTNCIPYGVPASILRFLPLNKNSVNMSTKMPSPPTVWQRTPPEIWLSIFEHATFVPHAFDTDVADPFDIPETCIPFDSQIQDGLRVSLRTKRELVRVCRYWRDLATPILYRAVTVRDDRSLRCLRDALVRLAQSSITGSTDTTIQAHTLPVRVRRLDLSGCRAGVSRAGRGLEFDVICDLFSYLPCLEIFSDIAIRPYSGYRIDNSSDAEHHFLSLNIEYFVNALLANRPCAARCANCPRLSSLCVYWWLQGQVPGVQPASELPPLTSLSVDTSVDNRMPWKRPLVSLQHVYLWLHSIVRSTEGAEAFLLVQGPYLQTVAIDIRRFLPQYMLDPYLHLITTYCPNVVHLIFICHLWGQLSPAIPFPPTITHLGIYVIDEVYPTGLGLFVEYVEKFIDHHRVAWTGPGVFRRLNPSTEDEWEYLRGNAELRTRYASSSSPGNLRCRIKDARGRDIVSFLRNSG
;
A
#
# COMPACT_ATOMS: atom_id res chain seq x y z
N MET A 1 -44.06 -54.45 44.03
CA MET A 1 -43.57 -54.25 42.66
C MET A 1 -42.45 -53.22 42.73
N ALA A 2 -41.21 -53.70 42.74
CA ALA A 2 -40.00 -52.88 42.80
C ALA A 2 -39.53 -52.59 41.37
N SER A 3 -39.19 -51.34 41.09
CA SER A 3 -38.53 -50.93 39.84
C SER A 3 -37.11 -50.49 40.14
N ASP A 4 -36.21 -51.23 39.51
CA ASP A 4 -34.76 -51.21 39.55
C ASP A 4 -34.19 -49.93 38.91
N ASN A 5 -33.27 -49.25 39.59
CA ASN A 5 -32.50 -48.12 39.05
C ASN A 5 -31.01 -48.48 39.11
N GLY A 6 -30.50 -49.02 38.01
CA GLY A 6 -29.06 -49.23 37.79
C GLY A 6 -28.34 -47.96 37.31
N PRO A 7 -27.04 -47.80 37.60
CA PRO A 7 -26.29 -46.59 37.26
C PRO A 7 -25.84 -46.57 35.79
N VAL A 8 -26.02 -45.43 35.14
CA VAL A 8 -25.58 -45.17 33.76
C VAL A 8 -24.06 -44.91 33.75
N VAL A 9 -23.32 -45.76 33.06
CA VAL A 9 -21.87 -45.62 32.78
C VAL A 9 -21.69 -44.63 31.61
N PRO A 10 -20.70 -43.70 31.66
CA PRO A 10 -20.47 -42.78 30.56
C PRO A 10 -19.79 -43.50 29.38
N SER A 11 -20.42 -43.40 28.21
CA SER A 11 -19.91 -43.86 26.93
C SER A 11 -18.64 -43.10 26.53
N ALA A 12 -17.57 -43.84 26.22
CA ALA A 12 -16.31 -43.31 25.74
C ALA A 12 -16.47 -42.71 24.33
N VAL A 13 -16.26 -41.40 24.21
CA VAL A 13 -16.20 -40.69 22.94
C VAL A 13 -14.96 -41.17 22.15
N PRO A 14 -15.10 -41.57 20.87
CA PRO A 14 -13.95 -42.00 20.08
C PRO A 14 -13.06 -40.80 19.75
N LYS A 15 -11.75 -40.95 19.98
CA LYS A 15 -10.71 -39.98 19.61
C LYS A 15 -10.83 -39.69 18.11
N SER A 16 -11.20 -38.47 17.77
CA SER A 16 -11.25 -37.98 16.39
C SER A 16 -9.86 -38.08 15.75
N GLU A 17 -9.73 -39.02 14.83
CA GLU A 17 -8.59 -39.18 13.94
C GLU A 17 -8.43 -37.88 13.12
N ARG A 18 -7.31 -37.17 13.30
CA ARG A 18 -6.99 -35.99 12.50
C ARG A 18 -6.85 -36.42 11.04
N ARG A 19 -7.89 -36.20 10.23
CA ARG A 19 -7.83 -36.28 8.77
C ARG A 19 -6.67 -35.41 8.29
N ARG A 20 -5.62 -36.04 7.75
CA ARG A 20 -4.63 -35.37 6.91
C ARG A 20 -5.37 -34.83 5.69
N LEU A 21 -5.13 -33.56 5.35
CA LEU A 21 -5.55 -33.03 4.05
C LEU A 21 -4.90 -33.88 2.95
N PRO A 22 -5.64 -34.29 1.91
CA PRO A 22 -5.05 -35.03 0.80
C PRO A 22 -4.03 -34.15 0.08
N VAL A 23 -2.80 -34.63 -0.06
CA VAL A 23 -1.86 -34.12 -1.05
C VAL A 23 -2.49 -34.39 -2.41
N LEU A 24 -2.83 -33.35 -3.17
CA LEU A 24 -3.47 -33.46 -4.49
C LEU A 24 -2.50 -34.19 -5.45
N PRO A 25 -2.75 -35.44 -5.87
CA PRO A 25 -1.81 -36.22 -6.68
C PRO A 25 -1.71 -35.76 -8.14
N ASN A 26 -2.41 -34.69 -8.55
CA ASN A 26 -2.63 -34.34 -9.96
C ASN A 26 -2.08 -32.97 -10.41
N CYS A 27 -1.32 -32.25 -9.57
CA CYS A 27 -0.77 -30.96 -9.99
C CYS A 27 0.22 -31.06 -11.16
N HIS A 28 1.05 -32.12 -11.23
CA HIS A 28 2.05 -32.28 -12.29
C HIS A 28 1.44 -32.49 -13.69
N VAL A 29 0.28 -33.14 -13.79
CA VAL A 29 -0.38 -33.38 -15.09
C VAL A 29 -0.99 -32.09 -15.65
N ARG A 30 -1.46 -31.18 -14.78
CA ARG A 30 -2.13 -29.94 -15.18
C ARG A 30 -1.19 -28.88 -15.77
N PHE A 31 0.07 -28.86 -15.36
CA PHE A 31 1.06 -27.89 -15.84
C PHE A 31 2.04 -28.47 -16.88
N ALA A 32 1.85 -29.73 -17.28
CA ALA A 32 2.73 -30.40 -18.24
C ALA A 32 2.77 -29.69 -19.61
N SER A 33 1.68 -29.02 -19.99
CA SER A 33 1.58 -28.23 -21.23
C SER A 33 2.16 -26.82 -21.12
N LEU A 34 2.60 -26.38 -19.94
CA LEU A 34 3.26 -25.08 -19.76
C LEU A 34 4.76 -25.21 -20.02
N PRO A 35 5.39 -24.18 -20.62
CA PRO A 35 6.84 -24.00 -20.56
C PRO A 35 7.31 -24.10 -19.11
N ALA A 36 8.48 -24.70 -18.88
CA ALA A 36 9.00 -24.95 -17.53
C ALA A 36 9.10 -23.65 -16.72
N GLU A 37 9.41 -22.56 -17.39
CA GLU A 37 9.60 -21.21 -16.90
C GLU A 37 8.30 -20.56 -16.34
N LEU A 38 7.12 -21.06 -16.75
CA LEU A 38 5.82 -20.55 -16.27
C LEU A 38 5.15 -21.48 -15.26
N ARG A 39 5.78 -22.61 -14.93
CA ARG A 39 5.25 -23.55 -13.93
C ARG A 39 5.43 -22.98 -12.52
N PRO A 40 4.59 -23.41 -11.56
CA PRO A 40 4.87 -23.18 -10.14
C PRO A 40 6.29 -23.60 -9.79
N PRO A 41 7.05 -22.77 -9.04
CA PRO A 41 8.41 -23.14 -8.64
C PRO A 41 8.38 -24.46 -7.87
N SER A 42 9.16 -25.42 -8.34
CA SER A 42 9.48 -26.64 -7.58
C SER A 42 10.57 -26.33 -6.57
N GLU A 43 10.54 -26.94 -5.37
CA GLU A 43 11.59 -26.77 -4.34
C GLU A 43 13.00 -27.15 -4.82
N PHE A 44 13.12 -27.79 -5.99
CA PHE A 44 14.36 -28.32 -6.55
C PHE A 44 14.77 -27.70 -7.89
N GLU A 45 13.97 -26.80 -8.46
CA GLU A 45 14.29 -26.15 -9.74
C GLU A 45 14.95 -24.79 -9.51
N PRO A 46 15.91 -24.39 -10.37
CA PRO A 46 16.51 -23.06 -10.29
C PRO A 46 15.48 -21.96 -10.53
N ASP A 47 15.70 -20.78 -9.94
CA ASP A 47 14.85 -19.61 -10.16
C ASP A 47 14.86 -19.22 -11.65
N VAL A 48 13.68 -19.00 -12.21
CA VAL A 48 13.48 -18.56 -13.59
C VAL A 48 14.04 -17.14 -13.74
N THR A 49 14.99 -16.96 -14.65
CA THR A 49 15.58 -15.65 -14.93
C THR A 49 14.71 -14.88 -15.91
N ARG A 50 14.96 -13.57 -15.99
CA ARG A 50 14.30 -12.72 -16.98
C ARG A 50 14.62 -13.15 -18.42
N ASP A 51 15.85 -13.57 -18.67
CA ASP A 51 16.30 -13.99 -20.00
C ASP A 51 15.59 -15.28 -20.44
N ASP A 52 15.27 -16.16 -19.49
CA ASP A 52 14.45 -17.35 -19.76
C ASP A 52 13.04 -16.96 -20.24
N LEU A 53 12.44 -15.94 -19.60
CA LEU A 53 11.10 -15.44 -19.97
C LEU A 53 11.06 -14.73 -21.33
N VAL A 54 12.15 -14.06 -21.74
CA VAL A 54 12.24 -13.37 -23.05
C VAL A 54 12.12 -14.37 -24.20
N ASN A 55 12.64 -15.59 -24.03
CA ASN A 55 12.66 -16.61 -25.07
C ASN A 55 11.33 -17.38 -25.22
N ILE A 56 10.34 -17.12 -24.37
CA ILE A 56 9.05 -17.79 -24.43
C ILE A 56 8.23 -17.22 -25.59
N VAL A 57 7.91 -18.08 -26.56
CA VAL A 57 7.04 -17.72 -27.70
C VAL A 57 5.66 -17.29 -27.19
N PRO A 58 5.14 -16.11 -27.58
CA PRO A 58 3.79 -15.67 -27.23
C PRO A 58 2.72 -16.69 -27.62
N PHE A 59 1.73 -16.93 -26.75
CA PHE A 59 0.73 -17.98 -26.98
C PHE A 59 -0.42 -17.48 -27.84
N GLU A 60 -0.85 -18.23 -28.86
CA GLU A 60 -2.08 -17.91 -29.60
C GLU A 60 -3.35 -18.14 -28.76
N ARG A 61 -3.28 -19.06 -27.79
CA ARG A 61 -4.37 -19.37 -26.86
C ARG A 61 -3.84 -19.39 -25.44
N LEU A 62 -4.61 -18.86 -24.48
CA LEU A 62 -4.23 -18.89 -23.07
C LEU A 62 -4.15 -20.35 -22.60
N PRO A 63 -2.99 -20.84 -22.16
CA PRO A 63 -2.89 -22.19 -21.61
C PRO A 63 -3.81 -22.35 -20.39
N GLY A 64 -4.53 -23.47 -20.32
CA GLY A 64 -5.51 -23.70 -19.24
C GLY A 64 -4.92 -23.60 -17.82
N GLY A 65 -3.66 -24.00 -17.64
CA GLY A 65 -2.93 -23.88 -16.37
C GLY A 65 -2.60 -22.46 -15.93
N LEU A 66 -2.81 -21.44 -16.78
CA LEU A 66 -2.58 -20.03 -16.47
C LEU A 66 -3.88 -19.24 -16.21
N VAL A 67 -5.02 -19.93 -16.12
CA VAL A 67 -6.29 -19.35 -15.69
C VAL A 67 -6.27 -19.23 -14.15
N PRO A 68 -6.56 -18.05 -13.55
CA PRO A 68 -6.42 -17.81 -12.11
C PRO A 68 -7.18 -18.77 -11.18
N MET A 69 -8.19 -19.48 -11.68
CA MET A 69 -8.96 -20.46 -10.91
C MET A 69 -8.14 -21.72 -10.57
N ASP A 70 -7.16 -22.06 -11.40
CA ASP A 70 -6.39 -23.31 -11.29
C ASP A 70 -4.96 -23.10 -10.77
N TYR A 71 -4.51 -21.85 -10.68
CA TYR A 71 -3.17 -21.49 -10.26
C TYR A 71 -3.26 -20.29 -9.31
N PRO A 72 -2.85 -20.39 -8.02
CA PRO A 72 -3.18 -19.37 -7.03
C PRO A 72 -2.62 -17.97 -7.36
N HIS A 73 -1.60 -17.86 -8.23
CA HIS A 73 -1.07 -16.58 -8.74
C HIS A 73 -0.37 -16.79 -10.10
N PRO A 74 -1.07 -16.94 -11.25
CA PRO A 74 -0.38 -17.02 -12.54
C PRO A 74 0.41 -15.74 -12.82
N PRO A 75 1.52 -15.80 -13.58
CA PRO A 75 2.06 -14.60 -14.20
C PRO A 75 0.93 -13.87 -14.95
N VAL A 76 0.98 -12.54 -14.94
CA VAL A 76 -0.01 -11.74 -15.67
C VAL A 76 0.33 -11.78 -17.15
N LEU A 77 -0.61 -12.21 -17.98
CA LEU A 77 -0.53 -12.17 -19.42
C LEU A 77 -1.53 -11.19 -20.01
N TYR A 78 -1.14 -10.58 -21.12
CA TYR A 78 -1.93 -9.63 -21.90
C TYR A 78 -2.19 -10.19 -23.30
N ASN A 79 -3.45 -10.20 -23.73
CA ASN A 79 -3.83 -10.63 -25.07
C ASN A 79 -3.94 -9.41 -25.97
N GLY A 80 -3.12 -9.35 -27.01
CA GLY A 80 -2.95 -8.12 -27.78
C GLY A 80 -2.06 -8.27 -29.01
N PHE A 81 -1.68 -7.13 -29.57
CA PHE A 81 -0.71 -7.01 -30.65
C PHE A 81 0.56 -6.30 -30.17
N PRO A 82 1.75 -6.70 -30.65
CA PRO A 82 2.97 -5.99 -30.32
C PRO A 82 2.93 -4.60 -30.98
N ILE A 83 3.48 -3.60 -30.30
CA ILE A 83 3.55 -2.24 -30.82
C ILE A 83 4.98 -1.73 -30.69
N THR A 84 5.48 -1.10 -31.76
CA THR A 84 6.82 -0.52 -31.77
C THR A 84 6.83 0.82 -31.05
N THR A 85 7.98 1.20 -30.48
CA THR A 85 8.14 2.53 -29.84
C THR A 85 7.85 3.66 -30.83
N ASP A 86 8.22 3.50 -32.10
CA ASP A 86 7.94 4.50 -33.14
C ASP A 86 6.44 4.69 -33.39
N LYS A 87 5.65 3.60 -33.41
CA LYS A 87 4.19 3.68 -33.51
C LYS A 87 3.58 4.38 -32.30
N ILE A 88 4.07 4.09 -31.10
CA ILE A 88 3.65 4.79 -29.88
C ILE A 88 3.93 6.30 -29.99
N VAL A 89 5.12 6.68 -30.45
CA VAL A 89 5.48 8.10 -30.66
C VAL A 89 4.62 8.74 -31.74
N CYS A 90 4.26 8.01 -32.81
CA CYS A 90 3.33 8.48 -33.83
C CYS A 90 1.94 8.78 -33.26
N PHE A 91 1.39 7.94 -32.38
CA PHE A 91 0.12 8.23 -31.69
C PHE A 91 0.20 9.54 -30.89
N LEU A 92 1.26 9.72 -30.11
CA LEU A 92 1.45 10.94 -29.32
C LEU A 92 1.64 12.20 -30.19
N ARG A 93 2.29 12.07 -31.35
CA ARG A 93 2.52 13.19 -32.27
C ARG A 93 1.28 13.58 -33.07
N TYR A 94 0.55 12.59 -33.58
CA TYR A 94 -0.68 12.82 -34.35
C TYR A 94 -1.65 13.70 -33.58
N GLU A 95 -1.70 13.49 -32.28
CA GLU A 95 -2.73 14.06 -31.44
C GLU A 95 -2.32 15.40 -30.80
N ARG A 96 -1.05 15.60 -30.43
CA ARG A 96 -0.53 16.96 -30.15
C ARG A 96 -0.78 17.93 -31.30
N LYS A 97 -0.75 17.43 -32.54
CA LYS A 97 -1.12 18.23 -33.73
C LYS A 97 -2.61 18.58 -33.75
N GLN A 98 -3.50 17.70 -33.27
CA GLN A 98 -4.93 17.99 -33.11
C GLN A 98 -5.18 19.02 -31.99
N LEU A 99 -4.40 18.95 -30.90
CA LEU A 99 -4.49 19.90 -29.77
C LEU A 99 -3.79 21.26 -30.02
N GLY A 100 -3.19 21.46 -31.20
CA GLY A 100 -2.43 22.69 -31.52
C GLY A 100 -1.15 22.89 -30.69
N MET A 101 -0.68 21.84 -30.02
CA MET A 101 0.52 21.85 -29.17
C MET A 101 1.78 21.60 -30.02
N TYR A 102 2.28 22.64 -30.68
CA TYR A 102 3.52 22.58 -31.45
C TYR A 102 4.75 22.68 -30.52
N SER A 103 5.28 21.55 -30.07
CA SER A 103 6.61 21.49 -29.48
C SER A 103 7.62 21.02 -30.53
N ASN A 104 8.58 21.89 -30.88
CA ASN A 104 9.59 21.63 -31.90
C ASN A 104 10.80 20.81 -31.42
N ASN A 105 10.76 20.26 -30.19
CA ASN A 105 11.88 19.47 -29.69
C ASN A 105 11.78 18.02 -30.15
N ASN A 106 12.78 17.60 -30.93
CA ASN A 106 13.04 16.21 -31.34
C ASN A 106 13.64 15.35 -30.21
N ASP A 107 13.58 15.81 -28.95
CA ASP A 107 14.16 15.09 -27.82
C ASP A 107 13.42 13.78 -27.57
N SER A 108 14.16 12.76 -27.10
CA SER A 108 13.66 11.40 -26.90
C SER A 108 12.35 11.40 -26.12
N TYR A 109 11.27 10.91 -26.73
CA TYR A 109 9.98 10.79 -26.08
C TYR A 109 10.06 9.73 -24.98
N LYS A 110 10.07 10.16 -23.72
CA LYS A 110 9.83 9.25 -22.60
C LYS A 110 8.32 9.02 -22.49
N LEU A 111 7.91 7.75 -22.55
CA LEU A 111 6.56 7.31 -22.21
C LEU A 111 6.30 7.63 -20.74
N THR A 112 5.49 8.65 -20.48
CA THR A 112 4.96 8.95 -19.15
C THR A 112 3.65 8.21 -18.94
N GLU A 113 3.23 8.01 -17.69
CA GLU A 113 1.92 7.42 -17.39
C GLU A 113 0.77 8.21 -18.02
N SER A 114 0.86 9.54 -18.06
CA SER A 114 -0.12 10.39 -18.73
C SER A 114 -0.19 10.11 -20.24
N SER A 115 0.96 9.96 -20.90
CA SER A 115 1.02 9.59 -22.32
C SER A 115 0.44 8.19 -22.56
N ILE A 116 0.68 7.24 -21.66
CA ILE A 116 0.13 5.87 -21.74
C ILE A 116 -1.39 5.91 -21.58
N ALA A 117 -1.91 6.49 -20.50
CA ALA A 117 -3.34 6.60 -20.24
C ALA A 117 -4.06 7.29 -21.40
N TYR A 118 -3.43 8.31 -21.96
CA TYR A 118 -3.95 9.04 -23.10
C TYR A 118 -4.06 8.17 -24.36
N ILE A 119 -3.01 7.42 -24.71
CA ILE A 119 -3.05 6.46 -25.82
C ILE A 119 -4.14 5.41 -25.59
N GLU A 120 -4.21 4.87 -24.37
CA GLU A 120 -5.21 3.89 -23.97
C GLU A 120 -6.63 4.41 -24.16
N ASP A 121 -6.93 5.65 -23.75
CA ASP A 121 -8.26 6.23 -23.88
C ASP A 121 -8.67 6.44 -25.34
N ASN A 122 -7.79 7.03 -26.17
CA ASN A 122 -8.07 7.21 -27.60
C ASN A 122 -8.25 5.90 -28.35
N LEU A 123 -7.38 4.93 -28.06
CA LEU A 123 -7.50 3.61 -28.67
C LEU A 123 -8.77 2.92 -28.17
N SER A 124 -9.11 3.05 -26.90
CA SER A 124 -10.34 2.47 -26.35
C SER A 124 -11.59 3.05 -27.01
N GLU A 125 -11.63 4.37 -27.20
CA GLU A 125 -12.72 5.05 -27.89
C GLU A 125 -12.80 4.62 -29.36
N SER A 126 -11.66 4.56 -30.05
CA SER A 126 -11.60 4.18 -31.47
C SER A 126 -11.94 2.70 -31.71
N VAL A 127 -11.57 1.84 -30.77
CA VAL A 127 -11.84 0.40 -30.84
C VAL A 127 -13.27 0.06 -30.41
N GLY A 128 -13.84 0.82 -29.47
CA GLY A 128 -15.16 0.56 -28.87
C GLY A 128 -15.11 -0.34 -27.63
N CYS A 129 -13.92 -0.71 -27.15
CA CYS A 129 -13.74 -1.43 -25.89
C CYS A 129 -12.44 -1.02 -25.18
N PRO A 130 -12.27 -1.30 -23.88
CA PRO A 130 -11.05 -0.94 -23.15
C PRO A 130 -9.79 -1.57 -23.77
N VAL A 131 -8.79 -0.73 -24.01
CA VAL A 131 -7.48 -1.07 -24.56
C VAL A 131 -6.40 -0.66 -23.56
N GLU A 132 -5.39 -1.50 -23.35
CA GLU A 132 -4.27 -1.26 -22.43
C GLU A 132 -2.92 -1.30 -23.16
N LEU A 133 -2.09 -0.27 -23.00
CA LEU A 133 -0.68 -0.28 -23.43
C LEU A 133 0.17 -0.80 -22.27
N ARG A 134 0.80 -1.96 -22.48
CA ARG A 134 1.53 -2.67 -21.42
C ARG A 134 2.91 -3.08 -21.88
N ALA A 135 3.87 -2.96 -20.97
CA ALA A 135 5.20 -3.52 -21.18
C ALA A 135 5.15 -5.04 -21.05
N ALA A 136 5.69 -5.75 -22.04
CA ALA A 136 5.73 -7.19 -22.12
C ALA A 136 7.15 -7.71 -22.34
N ILE A 137 7.52 -8.79 -21.65
CA ILE A 137 8.90 -9.32 -21.66
C ILE A 137 9.22 -9.99 -22.99
N ASN A 138 8.29 -10.76 -23.52
CA ASN A 138 8.45 -11.55 -24.74
C ASN A 138 7.80 -10.89 -25.98
N ALA A 139 7.60 -9.57 -25.94
CA ALA A 139 7.18 -8.79 -27.10
C ALA A 139 8.44 -8.24 -27.83
N PRO A 140 8.50 -8.28 -29.17
CA PRO A 140 9.69 -7.87 -29.93
C PRO A 140 10.24 -6.48 -29.57
N ASP A 141 9.36 -5.51 -29.35
CA ASP A 141 9.71 -4.12 -28.99
C ASP A 141 9.42 -3.80 -27.51
N GLY A 142 9.12 -4.81 -26.71
CA GLY A 142 8.87 -4.67 -25.27
C GLY A 142 7.51 -4.11 -24.87
N TYR A 143 6.61 -3.80 -25.83
CA TYR A 143 5.26 -3.28 -25.58
C TYR A 143 4.18 -4.01 -26.38
N VAL A 144 2.99 -4.06 -25.80
CA VAL A 144 1.79 -4.67 -26.37
C VAL A 144 0.60 -3.74 -26.14
N ILE A 145 -0.24 -3.59 -27.16
CA ILE A 145 -1.58 -3.04 -27.02
C ILE A 145 -2.54 -4.21 -26.80
N SER A 146 -3.14 -4.27 -25.62
CA SER A 146 -3.93 -5.40 -25.15
C SER A 146 -5.41 -5.07 -25.04
N LEU A 147 -6.25 -6.04 -25.38
CA LEU A 147 -7.71 -5.98 -25.21
C LEU A 147 -8.18 -6.65 -23.91
N ARG A 148 -7.31 -7.45 -23.25
CA ARG A 148 -7.65 -8.19 -22.03
C ARG A 148 -6.43 -8.78 -21.33
N SER A 149 -6.55 -8.98 -20.02
CA SER A 149 -5.59 -9.70 -19.17
C SER A 149 -6.13 -11.04 -18.67
N ASN A 150 -5.28 -12.04 -18.44
CA ASN A 150 -5.69 -13.29 -17.78
C ASN A 150 -6.03 -13.08 -16.28
N SER A 151 -5.72 -11.91 -15.71
CA SER A 151 -6.02 -11.57 -14.32
C SER A 151 -7.50 -11.22 -14.08
N PHE A 152 -8.28 -11.00 -15.15
CA PHE A 152 -9.73 -10.83 -15.02
C PHE A 152 -10.40 -12.14 -14.59
N MET A 153 -11.28 -12.05 -13.59
CA MET A 153 -12.07 -13.18 -13.13
C MET A 153 -12.94 -13.74 -14.27
N PRO A 154 -13.05 -15.07 -14.44
CA PRO A 154 -13.97 -15.68 -15.40
C PRO A 154 -15.39 -15.08 -15.26
N GLY A 155 -15.97 -14.59 -16.36
CA GLY A 155 -17.29 -13.94 -16.37
C GLY A 155 -17.28 -12.42 -16.13
N ARG A 156 -16.12 -11.80 -15.90
CA ARG A 156 -15.94 -10.33 -15.86
C ARG A 156 -15.05 -9.78 -16.98
N MET A 157 -14.60 -10.62 -17.89
CA MET A 157 -13.87 -10.14 -19.07
C MET A 157 -14.84 -9.32 -19.94
N PRO A 158 -14.44 -8.12 -20.40
CA PRO A 158 -15.13 -7.46 -21.50
C PRO A 158 -15.27 -8.45 -22.65
N SER A 159 -16.45 -8.52 -23.27
CA SER A 159 -16.61 -9.33 -24.48
C SER A 159 -15.84 -8.65 -25.61
N VAL A 160 -14.63 -9.16 -25.87
CA VAL A 160 -13.86 -8.79 -27.04
C VAL A 160 -14.41 -9.61 -28.21
N ASP A 161 -15.27 -9.00 -29.01
CA ASP A 161 -15.76 -9.59 -30.27
C ASP A 161 -14.74 -9.38 -31.40
N ALA A 162 -15.06 -9.93 -32.58
CA ALA A 162 -14.19 -9.81 -33.75
C ALA A 162 -14.07 -8.36 -34.23
N GLU A 163 -15.12 -7.54 -34.08
CA GLU A 163 -15.11 -6.14 -34.53
C GLU A 163 -14.08 -5.31 -33.75
N HIS A 164 -14.01 -5.47 -32.43
CA HIS A 164 -12.97 -4.82 -31.62
C HIS A 164 -11.54 -5.22 -32.07
N VAL A 165 -11.34 -6.49 -32.44
CA VAL A 165 -10.03 -6.97 -32.90
C VAL A 165 -9.68 -6.37 -34.26
N GLU A 166 -10.62 -6.35 -35.20
CA GLU A 166 -10.42 -5.74 -36.53
C GLU A 166 -10.18 -4.24 -36.44
N ASN A 167 -10.92 -3.53 -35.58
CA ASN A 167 -10.71 -2.10 -35.34
C ASN A 167 -9.31 -1.83 -34.81
N LEU A 168 -8.90 -2.57 -33.78
CA LEU A 168 -7.55 -2.42 -33.22
C LEU A 168 -6.48 -2.75 -34.26
N ARG A 169 -6.67 -3.82 -35.04
CA ARG A 169 -5.74 -4.21 -36.11
C ARG A 169 -5.59 -3.10 -37.16
N GLY A 170 -6.72 -2.53 -37.61
CA GLY A 170 -6.74 -1.43 -38.56
C GLY A 170 -6.01 -0.19 -38.05
N ILE A 171 -6.23 0.17 -36.78
CA ILE A 171 -5.54 1.31 -36.14
C ILE A 171 -4.03 1.06 -36.01
N LEU A 172 -3.62 -0.17 -35.67
CA LEU A 172 -2.21 -0.52 -35.51
C LEU A 172 -1.50 -0.80 -36.84
N GLY A 173 -2.22 -0.93 -37.96
CA GLY A 173 -1.66 -1.35 -39.24
C GLY A 173 -1.01 -2.74 -39.14
N VAL A 174 -1.67 -3.65 -38.44
CA VAL A 174 -1.29 -5.07 -38.33
C VAL A 174 -1.98 -5.85 -39.46
N SER A 175 -1.34 -6.91 -39.97
CA SER A 175 -1.89 -7.70 -41.09
C SER A 175 -3.15 -8.47 -40.68
N ASP A 176 -4.09 -8.66 -41.61
CA ASP A 176 -5.39 -9.33 -41.39
C ASP A 176 -5.24 -10.79 -40.92
N ASP A 177 -4.13 -11.43 -41.27
CA ASP A 177 -3.81 -12.79 -40.89
C ASP A 177 -3.10 -12.93 -39.53
N GLU A 178 -2.67 -11.82 -38.90
CA GLU A 178 -1.98 -11.90 -37.61
C GLU A 178 -2.99 -12.11 -36.46
N PRO A 179 -2.91 -13.23 -35.71
CA PRO A 179 -3.80 -13.49 -34.59
C PRO A 179 -3.36 -12.73 -33.33
N LEU A 180 -4.30 -12.47 -32.43
CA LEU A 180 -3.99 -12.02 -31.07
C LEU A 180 -3.14 -13.07 -30.34
N LYS A 181 -2.08 -12.61 -29.70
CA LYS A 181 -1.19 -13.47 -28.91
C LYS A 181 -1.19 -13.02 -27.45
N TRP A 182 -0.81 -13.93 -26.56
CA TRP A 182 -0.67 -13.71 -25.13
C TRP A 182 0.78 -13.47 -24.78
N TYR A 183 1.04 -12.31 -24.21
CA TYR A 183 2.37 -11.83 -23.85
C TYR A 183 2.52 -11.73 -22.34
N ILE A 184 3.74 -11.94 -21.85
CA ILE A 184 4.08 -11.97 -20.42
C ILE A 184 4.33 -10.54 -19.93
N CYS A 185 3.59 -10.09 -18.90
CA CYS A 185 3.71 -8.75 -18.33
C CYS A 185 5.09 -8.48 -17.72
N ARG A 186 5.73 -7.35 -18.05
CA ARG A 186 7.05 -6.98 -17.48
C ARG A 186 7.00 -6.60 -16.00
N THR A 187 5.96 -5.90 -15.56
CA THR A 187 5.90 -5.32 -14.21
C THR A 187 5.46 -6.29 -13.12
N ASN A 188 4.77 -7.37 -13.49
CA ASN A 188 4.26 -8.39 -12.56
C ASN A 188 5.01 -9.72 -12.64
N CYS A 189 6.14 -9.77 -13.36
CA CYS A 189 7.04 -10.93 -13.42
C CYS A 189 8.20 -10.80 -12.43
N ILE A 190 7.91 -10.46 -11.17
CA ILE A 190 8.90 -10.71 -10.13
C ILE A 190 8.94 -12.24 -9.96
N PRO A 191 10.02 -12.92 -10.36
CA PRO A 191 10.16 -14.35 -10.11
C PRO A 191 10.07 -14.53 -8.60
N TYR A 192 9.37 -15.56 -8.15
CA TYR A 192 9.08 -15.86 -6.75
C TYR A 192 10.36 -15.89 -5.88
N GLY A 193 10.82 -14.71 -5.45
CA GLY A 193 12.10 -14.55 -4.75
C GLY A 193 11.99 -15.02 -3.31
N VAL A 194 12.55 -16.20 -3.05
CA VAL A 194 13.27 -16.47 -1.80
C VAL A 194 14.74 -16.62 -2.20
N PRO A 195 15.68 -15.84 -1.65
CA PRO A 195 17.08 -16.21 -1.73
C PRO A 195 17.25 -17.59 -1.08
N ALA A 196 17.65 -18.61 -1.85
CA ALA A 196 17.95 -19.96 -1.38
C ALA A 196 18.98 -20.01 -0.22
N SER A 197 19.68 -18.90 0.04
CA SER A 197 20.62 -18.73 1.15
C SER A 197 19.97 -18.77 2.54
N ILE A 198 18.65 -18.56 2.68
CA ILE A 198 17.96 -18.56 3.99
C ILE A 198 17.47 -19.97 4.41
N LEU A 199 17.44 -20.95 3.49
CA LEU A 199 17.01 -22.32 3.79
C LEU A 199 18.12 -23.24 4.33
N ARG A 200 19.35 -22.75 4.54
CA ARG A 200 20.47 -23.58 5.01
C ARG A 200 20.51 -23.87 6.52
N PHE A 201 19.51 -23.44 7.31
CA PHE A 201 19.48 -23.64 8.77
C PHE A 201 18.24 -24.39 9.29
N LEU A 202 17.73 -25.39 8.57
CA LEU A 202 16.73 -26.32 9.11
C LEU A 202 17.25 -27.76 9.11
N PRO A 203 17.14 -28.50 10.24
CA PRO A 203 17.55 -29.90 10.27
C PRO A 203 16.51 -30.78 9.56
N LEU A 204 17.04 -31.73 8.78
CA LEU A 204 16.33 -32.73 7.99
C LEU A 204 15.29 -33.53 8.78
N ASN A 205 14.21 -33.84 8.06
CA ASN A 205 13.09 -34.70 8.43
C ASN A 205 13.58 -36.11 8.83
N LYS A 206 13.49 -36.46 10.12
CA LYS A 206 13.75 -37.83 10.61
C LYS A 206 12.47 -38.65 10.58
N ASN A 207 12.21 -39.31 9.46
CA ASN A 207 11.45 -40.55 9.44
C ASN A 207 12.45 -41.71 9.47
N SER A 208 12.81 -42.18 10.66
CA SER A 208 13.35 -43.53 10.83
C SER A 208 12.68 -44.20 12.02
N VAL A 209 12.42 -45.47 11.81
CA VAL A 209 11.57 -46.39 12.57
C VAL A 209 12.04 -46.55 14.02
N ASN A 210 11.07 -46.62 14.93
CA ASN A 210 11.24 -46.94 16.34
C ASN A 210 11.88 -48.33 16.53
N MET A 211 12.97 -48.38 17.31
CA MET A 211 13.21 -49.33 18.42
C MET A 211 14.64 -49.13 18.92
N SER A 212 14.86 -48.24 19.90
CA SER A 212 16.03 -48.29 20.78
C SER A 212 15.81 -47.41 22.00
N THR A 213 16.03 -48.00 23.17
CA THR A 213 15.97 -47.39 24.51
C THR A 213 16.85 -46.14 24.58
N LYS A 214 16.20 -44.97 24.64
CA LYS A 214 16.80 -43.63 24.62
C LYS A 214 17.55 -43.35 25.93
N MET A 215 18.88 -43.27 25.86
CA MET A 215 19.61 -42.37 26.76
C MET A 215 19.14 -40.92 26.50
N PRO A 216 19.07 -40.05 27.52
CA PRO A 216 18.75 -38.64 27.34
C PRO A 216 19.81 -38.02 26.43
N SER A 217 19.45 -37.73 25.18
CA SER A 217 20.27 -36.94 24.29
C SER A 217 20.60 -35.62 25.00
N PRO A 218 21.86 -35.18 25.01
CA PRO A 218 22.24 -33.94 25.67
C PRO A 218 21.34 -32.81 25.18
N PRO A 219 20.89 -31.91 26.08
CA PRO A 219 19.99 -30.83 25.73
C PRO A 219 20.57 -30.09 24.53
N THR A 220 19.80 -30.03 23.44
CA THR A 220 20.22 -29.38 22.20
C THR A 220 20.56 -27.92 22.53
N VAL A 221 21.56 -27.34 21.86
CA VAL A 221 22.10 -25.98 22.15
C VAL A 221 20.99 -24.91 22.32
N TRP A 222 19.87 -25.07 21.60
CA TRP A 222 18.67 -24.24 21.64
C TRP A 222 17.95 -24.20 23.01
N GLN A 223 18.09 -25.26 23.82
CA GLN A 223 17.58 -25.32 25.20
C GLN A 223 18.43 -24.52 26.19
N ARG A 224 19.64 -24.08 25.80
CA ARG A 224 20.54 -23.30 26.66
C ARG A 224 20.42 -21.79 26.46
N THR A 225 19.87 -21.35 25.34
CA THR A 225 19.71 -19.92 25.06
C THR A 225 18.50 -19.38 25.83
N PRO A 226 18.68 -18.37 26.72
CA PRO A 226 17.58 -17.78 27.48
C PRO A 226 16.47 -17.22 26.57
N PRO A 227 15.20 -17.25 27.00
CA PRO A 227 14.07 -16.66 26.26
C PRO A 227 14.33 -15.23 25.77
N GLU A 228 14.98 -14.41 26.59
CA GLU A 228 15.25 -12.99 26.35
C GLU A 228 16.17 -12.80 25.13
N ILE A 229 17.14 -13.69 24.96
CA ILE A 229 18.06 -13.66 23.82
C ILE A 229 17.32 -14.04 22.54
N TRP A 230 16.45 -15.05 22.57
CA TRP A 230 15.62 -15.41 21.42
C TRP A 230 14.64 -14.30 21.06
N LEU A 231 14.00 -13.67 22.05
CA LEU A 231 13.10 -12.54 21.83
C LEU A 231 13.85 -11.37 21.17
N SER A 232 15.05 -11.02 21.66
CA SER A 232 15.89 -10.00 21.03
C SER A 232 16.23 -10.36 19.57
N ILE A 233 16.62 -11.61 19.28
CA ILE A 233 16.88 -12.07 17.92
C ILE A 233 15.62 -11.94 17.04
N PHE A 234 14.45 -12.35 17.55
CA PHE A 234 13.19 -12.27 16.82
C PHE A 234 12.77 -10.83 16.55
N GLU A 235 12.98 -9.92 17.51
CA GLU A 235 12.72 -8.49 17.35
C GLU A 235 13.60 -7.89 16.25
N HIS A 236 14.91 -8.19 16.24
CA HIS A 236 15.81 -7.73 15.17
C HIS A 236 15.46 -8.34 13.80
N ALA A 237 15.17 -9.64 13.75
CA ALA A 237 14.82 -10.34 12.51
C ALA A 237 13.48 -9.89 11.91
N THR A 238 12.64 -9.23 12.70
CA THR A 238 11.30 -8.81 12.30
C THR A 238 11.11 -7.30 12.42
N PHE A 239 12.19 -6.56 12.64
CA PHE A 239 12.19 -5.11 12.78
C PHE A 239 11.76 -4.46 11.46
N VAL A 240 10.82 -3.52 11.57
CA VAL A 240 10.42 -2.65 10.47
C VAL A 240 10.54 -1.23 11.01
N PRO A 241 11.48 -0.42 10.49
CA PRO A 241 11.64 0.98 10.90
C PRO A 241 10.29 1.72 10.85
N HIS A 242 10.03 2.54 11.87
CA HIS A 242 8.86 3.42 11.96
C HIS A 242 7.47 2.74 11.97
N ALA A 243 7.40 1.41 11.89
CA ALA A 243 6.12 0.72 11.78
C ALA A 243 5.23 0.85 13.03
N PHE A 244 5.82 1.18 14.19
CA PHE A 244 5.15 1.29 15.48
C PHE A 244 5.30 2.66 16.14
N ASP A 245 5.70 3.68 15.38
CA ASP A 245 5.87 5.03 15.88
C ASP A 245 4.48 5.67 16.00
N THR A 246 4.08 5.95 17.24
CA THR A 246 2.75 6.44 17.61
C THR A 246 2.68 7.95 17.67
N ASP A 247 3.81 8.53 18.07
CA ASP A 247 4.11 9.93 17.86
C ASP A 247 4.55 9.94 16.41
N VAL A 248 3.61 10.26 15.50
CA VAL A 248 3.91 10.45 14.09
C VAL A 248 4.84 11.65 14.05
N ALA A 249 6.12 11.37 14.27
CA ALA A 249 7.10 12.41 14.41
C ALA A 249 7.07 13.20 13.13
N ASP A 250 7.08 14.51 13.28
CA ASP A 250 7.12 15.35 12.12
C ASP A 250 8.36 14.96 11.29
N PRO A 251 8.21 14.64 9.98
CA PRO A 251 9.35 14.29 9.15
C PRO A 251 10.37 15.44 9.00
N PHE A 252 10.04 16.66 9.43
CA PHE A 252 10.98 17.76 9.59
C PHE A 252 11.84 17.67 10.84
N ASP A 253 11.29 17.17 11.95
CA ASP A 253 11.94 17.05 13.25
C ASP A 253 12.77 15.78 13.38
N ILE A 254 12.23 14.65 12.88
CA ILE A 254 12.92 13.36 12.86
C ILE A 254 13.15 12.97 11.40
N PRO A 255 14.38 13.16 10.88
CA PRO A 255 14.73 12.73 9.53
C PRO A 255 14.43 11.25 9.31
N GLU A 256 14.13 10.87 8.06
CA GLU A 256 13.76 9.51 7.65
C GLU A 256 12.42 8.98 8.18
N THR A 257 11.67 9.76 8.98
CA THR A 257 10.33 9.33 9.38
C THR A 257 9.46 9.16 8.15
N CYS A 258 9.05 7.92 7.89
CA CYS A 258 8.18 7.60 6.78
C CYS A 258 6.83 8.28 6.96
N ILE A 259 6.27 8.80 5.86
CA ILE A 259 4.87 9.20 5.86
C ILE A 259 3.98 7.94 5.97
N PRO A 260 2.76 8.02 6.54
CA PRO A 260 1.88 6.86 6.68
C PRO A 260 1.58 6.11 5.38
N PHE A 261 1.73 6.79 4.24
CA PHE A 261 1.50 6.27 2.89
C PHE A 261 2.71 5.63 2.24
N ASP A 262 3.82 5.54 2.98
CA ASP A 262 5.02 4.92 2.47
C ASP A 262 4.77 3.42 2.21
N SER A 263 4.82 3.04 0.93
CA SER A 263 4.71 1.65 0.51
C SER A 263 5.83 0.80 1.12
N GLN A 264 6.97 1.40 1.46
CA GLN A 264 8.09 0.71 2.10
C GLN A 264 7.73 0.18 3.50
N ILE A 265 6.95 0.92 4.31
CA ILE A 265 6.49 0.40 5.60
C ILE A 265 5.60 -0.82 5.37
N GLN A 266 4.68 -0.74 4.41
CA GLN A 266 3.76 -1.85 4.12
C GLN A 266 4.51 -3.09 3.60
N ASP A 267 5.48 -2.90 2.73
CA ASP A 267 6.31 -3.98 2.20
C ASP A 267 7.22 -4.57 3.27
N GLY A 268 7.83 -3.72 4.11
CA GLY A 268 8.58 -4.13 5.29
C GLY A 268 7.73 -4.95 6.27
N LEU A 269 6.50 -4.50 6.55
CA LEU A 269 5.54 -5.24 7.36
C LEU A 269 5.16 -6.58 6.74
N ARG A 270 4.96 -6.66 5.42
CA ARG A 270 4.68 -7.93 4.71
C ARG A 270 5.84 -8.91 4.84
N VAL A 271 7.08 -8.47 4.62
CA VAL A 271 8.28 -9.29 4.79
C VAL A 271 8.42 -9.74 6.24
N SER A 272 8.30 -8.81 7.19
CA SER A 272 8.34 -9.08 8.63
C SER A 272 7.28 -10.11 9.05
N LEU A 273 6.04 -9.97 8.58
CA LEU A 273 4.96 -10.93 8.84
C LEU A 273 5.28 -12.34 8.31
N ARG A 274 5.91 -12.45 7.14
CA ARG A 274 6.38 -13.73 6.60
C ARG A 274 7.41 -14.35 7.55
N THR A 275 8.43 -13.59 7.94
CA THR A 275 9.45 -14.04 8.90
C THR A 275 8.84 -14.48 10.22
N LYS A 276 7.93 -13.68 10.81
CA LYS A 276 7.22 -14.01 12.06
C LYS A 276 6.45 -15.33 11.97
N ARG A 277 5.79 -15.59 10.83
CA ARG A 277 5.08 -16.85 10.60
C ARG A 277 6.02 -18.05 10.57
N GLU A 278 7.19 -17.91 9.94
CA GLU A 278 8.18 -18.98 9.91
C GLU A 278 8.75 -19.27 11.30
N LEU A 279 9.05 -18.23 12.10
CA LEU A 279 9.51 -18.39 13.49
C LEU A 279 8.52 -19.22 14.33
N VAL A 280 7.22 -18.94 14.21
CA VAL A 280 6.14 -19.65 14.92
C VAL A 280 6.02 -21.14 14.52
N ARG A 281 6.61 -21.54 13.39
CA ARG A 281 6.53 -22.91 12.86
C ARG A 281 7.73 -23.77 13.20
N VAL A 282 8.83 -23.20 13.70
CA VAL A 282 10.09 -23.93 13.96
C VAL A 282 9.92 -25.01 15.03
N CYS A 283 9.51 -24.64 16.25
CA CYS A 283 9.26 -25.59 17.34
C CYS A 283 8.22 -25.01 18.32
N ARG A 284 7.79 -25.80 19.32
CA ARG A 284 6.82 -25.33 20.32
C ARG A 284 7.34 -24.14 21.13
N TYR A 285 8.59 -24.21 21.57
CA TYR A 285 9.22 -23.12 22.32
C TYR A 285 9.28 -21.81 21.52
N TRP A 286 9.70 -21.88 20.25
CA TRP A 286 9.70 -20.70 19.37
C TRP A 286 8.31 -20.20 19.05
N ARG A 287 7.33 -21.09 18.90
CA ARG A 287 5.91 -20.71 18.78
C ARG A 287 5.47 -19.88 19.97
N ASP A 288 5.77 -20.32 21.19
CA ASP A 288 5.34 -19.63 22.40
C ASP A 288 5.99 -18.24 22.50
N LEU A 289 7.28 -18.12 22.18
CA LEU A 289 8.02 -16.85 22.17
C LEU A 289 7.64 -15.91 21.02
N ALA A 290 7.45 -16.43 19.81
CA ALA A 290 7.23 -15.62 18.60
C ALA A 290 5.75 -15.26 18.38
N THR A 291 4.81 -15.95 19.03
CA THR A 291 3.36 -15.65 18.87
C THR A 291 3.01 -14.21 19.28
N PRO A 292 3.47 -13.67 20.43
CA PRO A 292 3.26 -12.26 20.76
C PRO A 292 3.82 -11.30 19.69
N ILE A 293 4.98 -11.61 19.11
CA ILE A 293 5.64 -10.81 18.06
C ILE A 293 4.85 -10.86 16.74
N LEU A 294 4.30 -12.03 16.40
CA LEU A 294 3.44 -12.25 15.24
C LEU A 294 2.22 -11.33 15.25
N TYR A 295 1.56 -11.21 16.40
CA TYR A 295 0.35 -10.39 16.53
C TYR A 295 0.62 -8.91 16.81
N ARG A 296 1.87 -8.47 16.98
CA ARG A 296 2.20 -7.07 17.29
C ARG A 296 1.75 -6.10 16.20
N ALA A 297 1.87 -6.49 14.93
CA ALA A 297 1.29 -5.79 13.78
C ALA A 297 0.49 -6.82 12.98
N VAL A 298 -0.77 -6.53 12.67
CA VAL A 298 -1.65 -7.44 11.93
C VAL A 298 -2.18 -6.74 10.70
N THR A 299 -2.05 -7.40 9.55
CA THR A 299 -2.66 -6.96 8.30
C THR A 299 -3.83 -7.87 7.95
N VAL A 300 -5.00 -7.27 7.79
CA VAL A 300 -6.24 -7.94 7.39
C VAL A 300 -6.49 -7.65 5.92
N ARG A 301 -6.73 -8.69 5.12
CA ARG A 301 -6.82 -8.56 3.65
C ARG A 301 -8.25 -8.59 3.11
N ASP A 302 -9.14 -9.20 3.87
CA ASP A 302 -10.52 -9.46 3.49
C ASP A 302 -11.36 -9.76 4.74
N ASP A 303 -12.69 -9.76 4.59
CA ASP A 303 -13.66 -10.00 5.65
C ASP A 303 -13.45 -11.35 6.35
N ARG A 304 -12.98 -12.36 5.61
CA ARG A 304 -12.70 -13.69 6.17
C ARG A 304 -11.53 -13.61 7.14
N SER A 305 -10.44 -12.97 6.73
CA SER A 305 -9.26 -12.76 7.57
C SER A 305 -9.58 -11.91 8.80
N LEU A 306 -10.50 -10.94 8.68
CA LEU A 306 -10.98 -10.14 9.80
C LEU A 306 -11.72 -11.01 10.83
N ARG A 307 -12.68 -11.84 10.38
CA ARG A 307 -13.40 -12.77 11.25
C ARG A 307 -12.45 -13.79 11.88
N CYS A 308 -11.51 -14.34 11.11
CA CYS A 308 -10.49 -15.24 11.62
C CYS A 308 -9.65 -14.60 12.72
N LEU A 309 -9.28 -13.33 12.57
CA LEU A 309 -8.56 -12.56 13.59
C LEU A 309 -9.41 -12.38 14.84
N ARG A 310 -10.67 -11.92 14.70
CA ARG A 310 -11.61 -11.80 15.82
C ARG A 310 -11.72 -13.11 16.59
N ASP A 311 -12.02 -14.20 15.90
CA ASP A 311 -12.21 -15.51 16.53
C ASP A 311 -10.93 -16.03 17.20
N ALA A 312 -9.76 -15.74 16.63
CA ALA A 312 -8.48 -16.06 17.25
C ALA A 312 -8.29 -15.29 18.56
N LEU A 313 -8.55 -13.99 18.57
CA LEU A 313 -8.44 -13.16 19.77
C LEU A 313 -9.47 -13.54 20.84
N VAL A 314 -10.70 -13.86 20.45
CA VAL A 314 -11.74 -14.38 21.36
C VAL A 314 -11.27 -15.67 22.03
N ARG A 315 -10.76 -16.64 21.25
CA ARG A 315 -10.25 -17.90 21.81
C ARG A 315 -9.07 -17.68 22.76
N LEU A 316 -8.18 -16.75 22.43
CA LEU A 316 -7.05 -16.39 23.27
C LEU A 316 -7.49 -15.75 24.59
N ALA A 317 -8.46 -14.83 24.54
CA ALA A 317 -9.06 -14.21 25.71
C ALA A 317 -9.85 -15.20 26.58
N GLN A 318 -10.53 -16.19 25.99
CA GLN A 318 -11.21 -17.23 26.75
C GLN A 318 -10.24 -18.20 27.44
N SER A 319 -9.13 -18.51 26.76
CA SER A 319 -8.10 -19.42 27.29
C SER A 319 -7.38 -18.85 28.52
N SER A 320 -7.27 -17.52 28.63
CA SER A 320 -6.72 -16.88 29.83
C SER A 320 -7.67 -16.92 31.03
N ILE A 321 -8.99 -16.95 30.78
CA ILE A 321 -10.02 -17.01 31.83
C ILE A 321 -10.18 -18.43 32.37
N THR A 322 -10.18 -19.45 31.50
CA THR A 322 -10.37 -20.86 31.90
C THR A 322 -9.13 -21.50 32.51
N GLY A 323 -8.25 -20.69 33.10
CA GLY A 323 -6.95 -21.08 33.61
C GLY A 323 -7.01 -22.35 34.45
N SER A 324 -6.56 -23.45 33.85
CA SER A 324 -6.19 -24.70 34.53
C SER A 324 -5.35 -24.35 35.76
N THR A 325 -5.72 -24.86 36.93
CA THR A 325 -5.07 -24.63 38.23
C THR A 325 -3.61 -25.13 38.32
N ASP A 326 -3.01 -25.51 37.19
CA ASP A 326 -1.63 -25.96 37.10
C ASP A 326 -0.70 -24.73 37.06
N THR A 327 -0.48 -24.18 38.25
CA THR A 327 0.19 -22.90 38.55
C THR A 327 1.63 -22.77 38.04
N THR A 328 2.25 -23.85 37.55
CA THR A 328 3.69 -23.88 37.20
C THR A 328 4.01 -23.52 35.75
N ILE A 329 3.03 -23.47 34.83
CA ILE A 329 3.28 -23.15 33.40
C ILE A 329 2.63 -21.82 32.96
N GLN A 330 1.75 -21.23 33.77
CA GLN A 330 1.02 -19.99 33.42
C GLN A 330 1.87 -18.71 33.40
N ALA A 331 3.10 -18.72 33.93
CA ALA A 331 3.89 -17.49 34.11
C ALA A 331 4.38 -16.83 32.79
N HIS A 332 4.21 -17.48 31.63
CA HIS A 332 4.83 -17.03 30.38
C HIS A 332 3.88 -16.73 29.22
N THR A 333 2.57 -16.98 29.31
CA THR A 333 1.66 -16.56 28.23
C THR A 333 1.29 -15.10 28.39
N LEU A 334 2.16 -14.21 27.92
CA LEU A 334 1.87 -12.78 27.78
C LEU A 334 0.59 -12.60 26.95
N PRO A 335 -0.33 -11.71 27.35
CA PRO A 335 -1.53 -11.41 26.58
C PRO A 335 -1.12 -10.92 25.19
N VAL A 336 -1.83 -11.40 24.17
CA VAL A 336 -1.57 -10.98 22.79
C VAL A 336 -1.78 -9.48 22.67
N ARG A 337 -0.71 -8.78 22.25
CA ARG A 337 -0.67 -7.32 22.17
C ARG A 337 -0.61 -6.89 20.71
N VAL A 338 -1.75 -6.59 20.11
CA VAL A 338 -1.80 -5.92 18.80
C VAL A 338 -1.59 -4.43 19.02
N ARG A 339 -0.49 -3.88 18.51
CA ARG A 339 -0.19 -2.43 18.53
C ARG A 339 -0.62 -1.73 17.25
N ARG A 340 -0.58 -2.45 16.11
CA ARG A 340 -0.94 -1.93 14.79
C ARG A 340 -1.90 -2.87 14.06
N LEU A 341 -2.98 -2.31 13.52
CA LEU A 341 -3.94 -3.03 12.70
C LEU A 341 -4.08 -2.32 11.34
N ASP A 342 -3.70 -3.02 10.29
CA ASP A 342 -3.77 -2.53 8.92
C ASP A 342 -4.88 -3.29 8.18
N LEU A 343 -5.92 -2.58 7.72
CA LEU A 343 -6.92 -3.10 6.81
C LEU A 343 -6.46 -2.82 5.38
N SER A 344 -6.33 -3.86 4.58
CA SER A 344 -5.82 -3.77 3.21
C SER A 344 -6.73 -4.53 2.27
N GLY A 345 -7.55 -3.83 1.47
CA GLY A 345 -8.42 -4.51 0.52
C GLY A 345 -9.56 -5.32 1.13
N CYS A 346 -9.91 -5.04 2.39
CA CYS A 346 -11.21 -5.38 2.99
C CYS A 346 -12.31 -4.66 2.21
N ARG A 347 -12.64 -5.21 1.03
CA ARG A 347 -13.76 -4.75 0.22
C ARG A 347 -15.00 -5.10 1.03
N ALA A 348 -15.84 -4.14 1.39
CA ALA A 348 -17.18 -4.44 1.88
C ALA A 348 -17.99 -5.00 0.71
N GLY A 349 -17.71 -6.25 0.34
CA GLY A 349 -18.23 -6.87 -0.86
C GLY A 349 -19.71 -6.58 -0.97
N VAL A 350 -20.12 -6.02 -2.10
CA VAL A 350 -21.53 -6.05 -2.52
C VAL A 350 -21.86 -7.52 -2.80
N SER A 351 -21.92 -8.32 -1.74
CA SER A 351 -22.61 -9.58 -1.81
C SER A 351 -24.03 -9.20 -2.19
N ARG A 352 -24.54 -9.73 -3.31
CA ARG A 352 -25.93 -9.55 -3.76
C ARG A 352 -26.97 -9.80 -2.65
N ALA A 353 -26.57 -10.42 -1.55
CA ALA A 353 -27.36 -10.64 -0.34
C ALA A 353 -27.38 -9.45 0.65
N GLY A 354 -26.80 -8.28 0.34
CA GLY A 354 -26.89 -7.08 1.19
C GLY A 354 -26.17 -7.16 2.54
N ARG A 355 -25.39 -8.22 2.79
CA ARG A 355 -24.54 -8.34 3.98
C ARG A 355 -23.12 -7.91 3.64
N GLY A 356 -22.88 -6.60 3.64
CA GLY A 356 -21.52 -6.07 3.66
C GLY A 356 -20.78 -6.55 4.92
N LEU A 357 -19.47 -6.24 4.99
CA LEU A 357 -18.66 -6.30 6.20
C LEU A 357 -19.52 -6.05 7.45
N GLU A 358 -19.69 -7.05 8.30
CA GLU A 358 -20.45 -6.88 9.54
C GLU A 358 -19.66 -5.88 10.37
N PHE A 359 -20.06 -4.62 10.35
CA PHE A 359 -19.55 -3.52 11.19
C PHE A 359 -19.37 -3.97 12.65
N ASP A 360 -20.27 -4.84 13.11
CA ASP A 360 -20.21 -5.52 14.40
C ASP A 360 -18.91 -6.30 14.61
N VAL A 361 -18.33 -6.93 13.59
CA VAL A 361 -17.04 -7.65 13.68
C VAL A 361 -15.89 -6.71 13.96
N ILE A 362 -15.85 -5.53 13.31
CA ILE A 362 -14.81 -4.53 13.61
C ILE A 362 -15.00 -3.99 15.03
N CYS A 363 -16.23 -3.61 15.40
CA CYS A 363 -16.48 -3.10 16.75
C CYS A 363 -16.23 -4.16 17.84
N ASP A 364 -16.57 -5.42 17.59
CA ASP A 364 -16.22 -6.56 18.46
C ASP A 364 -14.70 -6.68 18.56
N LEU A 365 -13.99 -6.64 17.43
CA LEU A 365 -12.54 -6.77 17.37
C LEU A 365 -11.84 -5.75 18.29
N PHE A 366 -12.22 -4.47 18.23
CA PHE A 366 -11.63 -3.42 19.07
C PHE A 366 -11.77 -3.69 20.58
N SER A 367 -12.82 -4.40 21.00
CA SER A 367 -12.98 -4.80 22.41
C SER A 367 -11.90 -5.78 22.88
N TYR A 368 -11.18 -6.43 21.95
CA TYR A 368 -10.06 -7.33 22.22
C TYR A 368 -8.70 -6.71 21.92
N LEU A 369 -8.63 -5.41 21.56
CA LEU A 369 -7.40 -4.73 21.17
C LEU A 369 -7.03 -3.56 22.10
N PRO A 370 -6.88 -3.76 23.42
CA PRO A 370 -6.69 -2.64 24.35
C PRO A 370 -5.35 -1.90 24.19
N CYS A 371 -4.40 -2.54 23.51
CA CYS A 371 -3.09 -1.99 23.24
C CYS A 371 -2.94 -1.47 21.81
N LEU A 372 -4.04 -1.33 21.07
CA LEU A 372 -4.01 -0.77 19.72
C LEU A 372 -3.57 0.70 19.81
N GLU A 373 -2.56 1.03 19.04
CA GLU A 373 -1.95 2.36 19.00
C GLU A 373 -2.08 2.99 17.61
N ILE A 374 -2.03 2.17 16.57
CA ILE A 374 -2.15 2.58 15.16
C ILE A 374 -3.25 1.76 14.50
N PHE A 375 -4.25 2.44 13.95
CA PHE A 375 -5.23 1.84 13.04
C PHE A 375 -5.08 2.47 11.66
N SER A 376 -4.92 1.63 10.65
CA SER A 376 -4.66 2.05 9.29
C SER A 376 -5.56 1.30 8.33
N ASP A 377 -6.47 1.98 7.64
CA ASP A 377 -7.15 1.46 6.46
C ASP A 377 -6.56 2.16 5.22
N ILE A 378 -5.31 1.82 4.94
CA ILE A 378 -4.61 2.33 3.77
C ILE A 378 -4.71 1.25 2.69
N ALA A 379 -5.68 1.40 1.80
CA ALA A 379 -5.65 0.72 0.53
C ALA A 379 -4.61 1.40 -0.38
N ILE A 380 -3.30 1.23 -0.10
CA ILE A 380 -2.27 1.40 -1.14
C ILE A 380 -2.48 0.23 -2.09
N ARG A 381 -3.43 0.39 -3.00
CA ARG A 381 -3.33 -0.30 -4.27
C ARG A 381 -2.33 0.53 -5.07
N PRO A 382 -1.25 -0.07 -5.61
CA PRO A 382 -0.59 0.58 -6.73
C PRO A 382 -1.69 0.90 -7.73
N TYR A 383 -1.77 2.16 -8.16
CA TYR A 383 -2.71 2.60 -9.19
C TYR A 383 -2.29 1.89 -10.48
N SER A 384 -2.59 0.60 -10.60
CA SER A 384 -2.43 -0.14 -11.83
C SER A 384 -3.64 0.20 -12.70
N GLY A 385 -3.65 1.39 -13.29
CA GLY A 385 -4.50 1.76 -14.44
C GLY A 385 -6.01 1.51 -14.32
N TYR A 386 -6.59 1.39 -13.13
CA TYR A 386 -8.03 1.20 -13.00
C TYR A 386 -8.74 2.53 -13.30
N ARG A 387 -9.29 2.61 -14.53
CA ARG A 387 -10.27 3.60 -14.96
C ARG A 387 -11.34 3.83 -13.90
N ILE A 388 -11.58 5.10 -13.59
CA ILE A 388 -12.86 5.54 -13.03
C ILE A 388 -13.78 5.72 -14.22
N ASP A 389 -14.35 4.63 -14.73
CA ASP A 389 -15.46 4.75 -15.65
C ASP A 389 -16.63 5.35 -14.86
N ASN A 390 -17.06 6.57 -15.23
CA ASN A 390 -18.16 7.33 -14.61
C ASN A 390 -19.50 6.56 -14.50
N SER A 391 -19.61 5.37 -15.12
CA SER A 391 -20.78 4.49 -15.04
C SER A 391 -20.66 3.37 -13.99
N SER A 392 -19.47 3.12 -13.43
CA SER A 392 -19.21 2.08 -12.40
C SER A 392 -18.95 2.64 -11.00
N ASP A 393 -18.95 3.98 -10.85
CA ASP A 393 -18.78 4.67 -9.57
C ASP A 393 -19.71 4.10 -8.48
N ALA A 394 -20.93 3.70 -8.84
CA ALA A 394 -21.88 3.14 -7.90
C ALA A 394 -21.34 1.88 -7.17
N GLU A 395 -20.65 0.96 -7.84
CA GLU A 395 -20.17 -0.27 -7.19
C GLU A 395 -18.93 -0.05 -6.29
N HIS A 396 -18.09 0.93 -6.62
CA HIS A 396 -16.98 1.33 -5.75
C HIS A 396 -17.47 2.11 -4.52
N HIS A 397 -18.57 2.87 -4.64
CA HIS A 397 -19.18 3.59 -3.51
C HIS A 397 -19.74 2.65 -2.42
N PHE A 398 -20.23 1.45 -2.77
CA PHE A 398 -20.79 0.53 -1.76
C PHE A 398 -19.73 -0.21 -0.91
N LEU A 399 -18.49 -0.36 -1.40
CA LEU A 399 -17.43 -1.13 -0.73
C LEU A 399 -16.76 -0.38 0.44
N SER A 400 -17.00 0.93 0.58
CA SER A 400 -16.41 1.82 1.59
C SER A 400 -17.33 2.07 2.80
N LEU A 401 -18.62 1.74 2.70
CA LEU A 401 -19.64 2.17 3.67
C LEU A 401 -19.38 1.62 5.09
N ASN A 402 -18.83 0.42 5.25
CA ASN A 402 -18.72 -0.20 6.59
C ASN A 402 -17.56 0.32 7.43
N ILE A 403 -16.42 0.64 6.79
CA ILE A 403 -15.30 1.29 7.49
C ILE A 403 -15.65 2.75 7.75
N GLU A 404 -16.36 3.39 6.82
CA GLU A 404 -16.93 4.72 7.01
C GLU A 404 -17.91 4.75 8.20
N TYR A 405 -18.88 3.83 8.26
CA TYR A 405 -19.76 3.68 9.43
C TYR A 405 -18.94 3.46 10.69
N PHE A 406 -17.84 2.69 10.63
CA PHE A 406 -16.95 2.47 11.76
C PHE A 406 -16.27 3.74 12.24
N VAL A 407 -15.62 4.51 11.36
CA VAL A 407 -14.97 5.77 11.74
C VAL A 407 -16.00 6.78 12.20
N ASN A 408 -17.11 6.91 11.48
CA ASN A 408 -18.23 7.74 11.90
C ASN A 408 -18.81 7.26 13.23
N ALA A 409 -18.90 5.97 13.52
CA ALA A 409 -19.40 5.47 14.80
C ALA A 409 -18.38 5.62 15.94
N LEU A 410 -17.10 5.50 15.63
CA LEU A 410 -15.98 5.75 16.53
C LEU A 410 -16.00 7.23 16.95
N LEU A 411 -16.19 8.13 15.98
CA LEU A 411 -16.27 9.56 16.21
C LEU A 411 -17.60 9.96 16.84
N ALA A 412 -18.72 9.42 16.39
CA ALA A 412 -20.07 9.90 16.70
C ALA A 412 -20.76 9.12 17.85
N ASN A 413 -20.13 8.98 19.01
CA ASN A 413 -20.75 8.48 20.25
C ASN A 413 -21.72 7.28 20.12
N ARG A 414 -21.42 6.33 19.23
CA ARG A 414 -22.22 5.13 19.02
C ARG A 414 -21.72 3.98 19.92
N PRO A 415 -22.37 2.81 19.95
CA PRO A 415 -21.87 1.65 20.71
C PRO A 415 -20.40 1.32 20.42
N CYS A 416 -19.90 1.65 19.23
CA CYS A 416 -18.50 1.48 18.87
C CYS A 416 -17.59 2.52 19.53
N ALA A 417 -18.02 3.76 19.81
CA ALA A 417 -17.23 4.71 20.59
C ALA A 417 -16.95 4.17 22.00
N ALA A 418 -17.96 3.62 22.68
CA ALA A 418 -17.79 2.97 23.98
C ALA A 418 -16.80 1.78 23.91
N ARG A 419 -16.76 1.05 22.79
CA ARG A 419 -15.80 -0.03 22.58
C ARG A 419 -14.42 0.46 22.17
N CYS A 420 -14.33 1.60 21.48
CA CYS A 420 -13.06 2.25 21.15
C CYS A 420 -12.43 2.92 22.35
N ALA A 421 -13.22 3.29 23.37
CA ALA A 421 -12.70 3.66 24.69
C ALA A 421 -11.86 2.53 25.31
N ASN A 422 -12.01 1.27 24.86
CA ASN A 422 -11.12 0.18 25.25
C ASN A 422 -9.73 0.27 24.60
N CYS A 423 -9.51 1.15 23.62
CA CYS A 423 -8.21 1.40 22.99
C CYS A 423 -7.65 2.76 23.43
N PRO A 424 -7.35 2.97 24.73
CA PRO A 424 -6.92 4.28 25.26
C PRO A 424 -5.55 4.74 24.71
N ARG A 425 -4.83 3.85 24.03
CA ARG A 425 -3.51 4.13 23.44
C ARG A 425 -3.57 4.48 21.96
N LEU A 426 -4.75 4.47 21.34
CA LEU A 426 -4.90 4.80 19.93
C LEU A 426 -4.51 6.27 19.73
N SER A 427 -3.37 6.50 19.07
CA SER A 427 -2.84 7.85 18.81
C SER A 427 -2.88 8.20 17.32
N SER A 428 -2.86 7.20 16.44
CA SER A 428 -2.83 7.40 14.99
C SER A 428 -3.99 6.67 14.32
N LEU A 429 -4.82 7.43 13.62
CA LEU A 429 -5.97 6.93 12.86
C LEU A 429 -5.84 7.34 11.39
N CYS A 430 -5.46 6.40 10.54
CA CYS A 430 -5.32 6.62 9.10
C CYS A 430 -6.41 5.85 8.34
N VAL A 431 -7.28 6.54 7.59
CA VAL A 431 -8.39 5.93 6.86
C VAL A 431 -8.49 6.58 5.48
N TYR A 432 -8.51 5.75 4.44
CA TYR A 432 -8.37 6.14 3.03
C TYR A 432 -9.68 6.59 2.37
N TRP A 433 -10.85 6.35 2.98
CA TRP A 433 -12.14 6.78 2.41
C TRP A 433 -13.12 7.26 3.49
N TRP A 434 -13.72 8.43 3.26
CA TRP A 434 -14.90 8.90 3.99
C TRP A 434 -15.96 9.27 2.97
N LEU A 435 -17.00 8.45 2.77
CA LEU A 435 -18.03 8.75 1.77
C LEU A 435 -19.46 8.73 2.32
N GLN A 436 -19.91 9.92 2.72
CA GLN A 436 -21.28 10.38 2.45
C GLN A 436 -22.45 9.57 3.03
N GLY A 437 -22.33 9.10 4.26
CA GLY A 437 -23.49 8.68 5.05
C GLY A 437 -24.00 9.81 5.95
N GLN A 438 -25.14 10.42 5.62
CA GLN A 438 -25.87 11.21 6.61
C GLN A 438 -26.30 10.31 7.77
N VAL A 439 -25.81 10.59 8.97
CA VAL A 439 -26.51 10.22 10.19
C VAL A 439 -26.88 11.50 10.93
N PRO A 440 -28.08 12.06 10.69
CA PRO A 440 -28.53 13.25 11.39
C PRO A 440 -28.50 13.06 12.91
N GLY A 441 -28.01 14.07 13.64
CA GLY A 441 -28.21 14.18 15.08
C GLY A 441 -27.16 13.53 15.97
N VAL A 442 -26.05 13.03 15.43
CA VAL A 442 -25.03 12.36 16.25
C VAL A 442 -23.91 13.33 16.63
N GLN A 443 -23.72 13.54 17.93
CA GLN A 443 -22.59 14.33 18.44
C GLN A 443 -21.35 13.45 18.62
N PRO A 444 -20.14 14.02 18.49
CA PRO A 444 -18.93 13.29 18.79
C PRO A 444 -18.95 12.71 20.21
N ALA A 445 -18.36 11.54 20.42
CA ALA A 445 -18.14 11.01 21.75
C ALA A 445 -17.34 12.03 22.57
N SER A 446 -17.71 12.25 23.83
CA SER A 446 -17.02 13.21 24.70
C SER A 446 -15.58 12.82 25.01
N GLU A 447 -15.19 11.57 24.74
CA GLU A 447 -13.92 10.95 25.14
C GLU A 447 -13.34 10.12 23.99
N LEU A 448 -12.91 10.79 22.93
CA LEU A 448 -12.01 10.15 21.97
C LEU A 448 -10.63 9.98 22.62
N PRO A 449 -9.88 8.91 22.28
CA PRO A 449 -8.50 8.78 22.74
C PRO A 449 -7.65 9.97 22.25
N PRO A 450 -6.50 10.25 22.90
CA PRO A 450 -5.65 11.39 22.56
C PRO A 450 -4.93 11.18 21.22
N LEU A 451 -5.69 11.30 20.13
CA LEU A 451 -5.19 11.18 18.77
C LEU A 451 -4.20 12.31 18.50
N THR A 452 -2.98 11.95 18.10
CA THR A 452 -1.92 12.86 17.65
C THR A 452 -1.92 13.03 16.14
N SER A 453 -2.44 12.03 15.42
CA SER A 453 -2.49 11.98 13.97
C SER A 453 -3.83 11.46 13.44
N LEU A 454 -4.37 12.15 12.43
CA LEU A 454 -5.65 11.82 11.80
C LEU A 454 -5.59 12.00 10.28
N SER A 455 -6.21 11.07 9.57
CA SER A 455 -6.44 11.14 8.12
C SER A 455 -7.88 11.52 7.83
N VAL A 456 -8.09 12.62 7.12
CA VAL A 456 -9.40 13.22 6.82
C VAL A 456 -9.56 13.40 5.31
N ASP A 457 -10.64 12.86 4.77
CA ASP A 457 -11.03 13.13 3.38
C ASP A 457 -11.71 14.50 3.30
N THR A 458 -11.35 15.33 2.32
CA THR A 458 -11.94 16.67 2.21
C THR A 458 -13.35 16.68 1.64
N SER A 459 -13.83 15.53 1.15
CA SER A 459 -15.21 15.35 0.70
C SER A 459 -16.23 15.15 1.83
N VAL A 460 -15.81 15.31 3.09
CA VAL A 460 -16.69 15.30 4.26
C VAL A 460 -17.84 16.29 4.06
N ASP A 461 -19.07 15.79 4.13
CA ASP A 461 -20.27 16.63 4.09
C ASP A 461 -20.23 17.65 5.24
N ASN A 462 -20.49 18.94 4.97
CA ASN A 462 -20.50 20.07 5.92
C ASN A 462 -21.34 19.82 7.18
N ARG A 463 -22.17 18.78 7.11
CA ARG A 463 -23.05 18.34 8.17
C ARG A 463 -22.32 17.57 9.28
N MET A 464 -21.04 17.22 9.14
CA MET A 464 -20.30 16.63 10.27
C MET A 464 -20.01 17.73 11.31
N PRO A 465 -20.64 17.68 12.50
CA PRO A 465 -20.53 18.76 13.47
C PRO A 465 -19.25 18.55 14.28
N TRP A 466 -18.10 18.96 13.73
CA TRP A 466 -16.87 19.15 14.48
C TRP A 466 -17.12 20.27 15.50
N LYS A 467 -17.73 19.94 16.64
CA LYS A 467 -18.06 20.92 17.69
C LYS A 467 -16.96 21.06 18.73
N ARG A 468 -16.09 20.06 18.81
CA ARG A 468 -15.05 19.96 19.83
C ARG A 468 -13.70 19.68 19.16
N PRO A 469 -12.65 20.43 19.51
CA PRO A 469 -11.32 20.15 19.03
C PRO A 469 -10.77 18.87 19.65
N LEU A 470 -9.96 18.16 18.88
CA LEU A 470 -9.10 17.09 19.36
C LEU A 470 -7.78 17.74 19.75
N VAL A 471 -7.67 18.19 21.00
CA VAL A 471 -6.57 19.07 21.43
C VAL A 471 -5.17 18.44 21.32
N SER A 472 -5.08 17.11 21.27
CA SER A 472 -3.83 16.38 21.06
C SER A 472 -3.45 16.23 19.58
N LEU A 473 -4.36 16.56 18.65
CA LEU A 473 -4.18 16.36 17.23
C LEU A 473 -3.24 17.43 16.68
N GLN A 474 -2.05 17.01 16.27
CA GLN A 474 -1.00 17.90 15.75
C GLN A 474 -0.76 17.68 14.25
N HIS A 475 -1.02 16.47 13.76
CA HIS A 475 -0.78 16.08 12.37
C HIS A 475 -2.09 15.69 11.69
N VAL A 476 -2.37 16.29 10.54
CA VAL A 476 -3.50 15.88 9.69
C VAL A 476 -3.05 15.53 8.29
N TYR A 477 -3.64 14.47 7.74
CA TYR A 477 -3.51 14.07 6.35
C TYR A 477 -4.83 14.36 5.62
N LEU A 478 -4.83 15.35 4.74
CA LEU A 478 -5.98 15.77 3.93
C LEU A 478 -5.95 15.07 2.58
N TRP A 479 -7.03 14.39 2.23
CA TRP A 479 -7.17 13.72 0.95
C TRP A 479 -8.01 14.52 -0.01
N LEU A 480 -7.41 14.95 -1.13
CA LEU A 480 -8.13 15.69 -2.15
C LEU A 480 -8.63 14.73 -3.23
N HIS A 481 -9.58 13.86 -2.86
CA HIS A 481 -10.04 12.78 -3.72
C HIS A 481 -11.21 13.19 -4.64
N SER A 482 -11.95 14.25 -4.32
CA SER A 482 -13.12 14.70 -5.08
C SER A 482 -12.87 16.03 -5.78
N ILE A 483 -12.68 15.96 -7.10
CA ILE A 483 -12.53 17.10 -8.03
C ILE A 483 -13.82 17.96 -8.06
N VAL A 484 -14.95 17.45 -7.57
CA VAL A 484 -16.28 18.01 -7.86
C VAL A 484 -16.93 18.67 -6.64
N ARG A 485 -16.28 18.65 -5.46
CA ARG A 485 -16.97 18.98 -4.21
C ARG A 485 -16.44 20.23 -3.51
N SER A 486 -17.38 20.86 -2.82
CA SER A 486 -17.23 22.02 -1.98
C SER A 486 -16.12 21.86 -0.95
N THR A 487 -15.43 22.96 -0.62
CA THR A 487 -14.42 23.01 0.45
C THR A 487 -15.01 23.14 1.84
N GLU A 488 -16.33 23.30 1.95
CA GLU A 488 -17.04 23.59 3.20
C GLU A 488 -16.80 22.53 4.30
N GLY A 489 -16.62 21.25 3.96
CA GLY A 489 -16.30 20.19 4.92
C GLY A 489 -14.90 20.32 5.52
N ALA A 490 -13.91 20.55 4.66
CA ALA A 490 -12.55 20.84 5.09
C ALA A 490 -12.49 22.15 5.87
N GLU A 491 -13.24 23.17 5.46
CA GLU A 491 -13.38 24.43 6.18
C GLU A 491 -13.94 24.22 7.59
N ALA A 492 -15.04 23.48 7.73
CA ALA A 492 -15.64 23.19 9.04
C ALA A 492 -14.69 22.42 9.96
N PHE A 493 -13.93 21.46 9.41
CA PHE A 493 -12.90 20.74 10.15
C PHE A 493 -11.75 21.67 10.58
N LEU A 494 -11.17 22.43 9.64
CA LEU A 494 -10.02 23.29 9.90
C LEU A 494 -10.38 24.48 10.79
N LEU A 495 -11.59 25.01 10.71
CA LEU A 495 -12.10 26.04 11.63
C LEU A 495 -11.99 25.58 13.10
N VAL A 496 -12.21 24.29 13.36
CA VAL A 496 -12.26 23.72 14.72
C VAL A 496 -10.91 23.18 15.15
N GLN A 497 -10.21 22.47 14.26
CA GLN A 497 -8.95 21.79 14.57
C GLN A 497 -7.71 22.63 14.25
N GLY A 498 -7.80 23.57 13.31
CA GLY A 498 -6.69 24.36 12.78
C GLY A 498 -5.80 25.02 13.84
N PRO A 499 -6.34 25.57 14.95
CA PRO A 499 -5.51 26.10 16.03
C PRO A 499 -4.58 25.10 16.73
N TYR A 500 -4.82 23.80 16.60
CA TYR A 500 -4.02 22.75 17.25
C TYR A 500 -3.04 22.06 16.30
N LEU A 501 -3.21 22.25 14.99
CA LEU A 501 -2.40 21.60 13.96
C LEU A 501 -1.02 22.29 13.83
N GLN A 502 0.01 21.46 13.72
CA GLN A 502 1.38 21.88 13.42
C GLN A 502 1.80 21.44 12.00
N THR A 503 1.28 20.29 11.57
CA THR A 503 1.62 19.67 10.29
C THR A 503 0.36 19.35 9.51
N VAL A 504 0.33 19.82 8.27
CA VAL A 504 -0.72 19.44 7.31
C VAL A 504 -0.04 18.74 6.14
N ALA A 505 -0.44 17.51 5.88
CA ALA A 505 -0.06 16.78 4.68
C ALA A 505 -1.26 16.73 3.74
N ILE A 506 -1.07 17.11 2.48
CA ILE A 506 -2.09 17.14 1.46
C ILE A 506 -1.76 16.09 0.40
N ASP A 507 -2.65 15.13 0.24
CA ASP A 507 -2.59 14.13 -0.80
C ASP A 507 -3.23 14.65 -2.09
N ILE A 508 -2.38 14.92 -3.08
CA ILE A 508 -2.73 15.45 -4.41
C ILE A 508 -2.50 14.42 -5.51
N ARG A 509 -2.39 13.14 -5.17
CA ARG A 509 -2.06 12.08 -6.13
C ARG A 509 -3.02 12.06 -7.31
N ARG A 510 -4.31 12.30 -7.09
CA ARG A 510 -5.36 12.22 -8.12
C ARG A 510 -5.35 13.33 -9.17
N PHE A 511 -4.20 13.92 -9.45
CA PHE A 511 -3.96 14.96 -10.45
C PHE A 511 -5.02 16.06 -10.39
N LEU A 512 -4.78 17.02 -9.50
CA LEU A 512 -5.63 18.19 -9.39
C LEU A 512 -5.02 19.34 -10.19
N PRO A 513 -5.78 19.98 -11.09
CA PRO A 513 -5.42 21.30 -11.58
C PRO A 513 -5.16 22.26 -10.40
N GLN A 514 -4.20 23.17 -10.56
CA GLN A 514 -3.79 24.08 -9.48
C GLN A 514 -4.95 24.81 -8.80
N TYR A 515 -5.95 25.25 -9.57
CA TYR A 515 -7.11 25.99 -9.05
C TYR A 515 -7.92 25.21 -8.00
N MET A 516 -7.74 23.90 -7.89
CA MET A 516 -8.36 23.07 -6.85
C MET A 516 -7.57 23.07 -5.54
N LEU A 517 -6.27 23.35 -5.58
CA LEU A 517 -5.42 23.40 -4.38
C LEU A 517 -5.52 24.75 -3.66
N ASP A 518 -5.65 25.84 -4.43
CA ASP A 518 -5.69 27.21 -3.90
C ASP A 518 -6.75 27.40 -2.80
N PRO A 519 -8.00 26.88 -2.93
CA PRO A 519 -8.99 26.97 -1.86
C PRO A 519 -8.53 26.31 -0.55
N TYR A 520 -7.87 25.15 -0.60
CA TYR A 520 -7.41 24.48 0.62
C TYR A 520 -6.25 25.20 1.29
N LEU A 521 -5.34 25.78 0.49
CA LEU A 521 -4.25 26.59 1.02
C LEU A 521 -4.77 27.89 1.63
N HIS A 522 -5.82 28.47 1.05
CA HIS A 522 -6.54 29.57 1.65
C HIS A 522 -7.15 29.17 2.99
N LEU A 523 -7.83 28.03 3.08
CA LEU A 523 -8.38 27.52 4.35
C LEU A 523 -7.29 27.29 5.40
N ILE A 524 -6.15 26.69 5.04
CA ILE A 524 -5.02 26.49 5.95
C ILE A 524 -4.48 27.84 6.42
N THR A 525 -4.35 28.83 5.52
CA THR A 525 -3.91 30.18 5.88
C THR A 525 -4.87 30.84 6.87
N THR A 526 -6.17 30.68 6.65
CA THR A 526 -7.21 31.35 7.44
C THR A 526 -7.39 30.70 8.81
N TYR A 527 -7.34 29.36 8.90
CA TYR A 527 -7.77 28.63 10.09
C TYR A 527 -6.64 27.96 10.87
N CYS A 528 -5.44 27.85 10.30
CA CYS A 528 -4.33 27.10 10.91
C CYS A 528 -3.13 27.98 11.26
N PRO A 529 -3.23 28.85 12.29
CA PRO A 529 -2.18 29.82 12.61
C PRO A 529 -0.88 29.18 13.14
N ASN A 530 -0.93 27.92 13.57
CA ASN A 530 0.21 27.20 14.15
C ASN A 530 0.84 26.19 13.18
N VAL A 531 0.32 26.09 11.95
CA VAL A 531 0.90 25.18 10.95
C VAL A 531 2.21 25.76 10.44
N VAL A 532 3.29 25.04 10.78
CA VAL A 532 4.66 25.35 10.40
C VAL A 532 5.15 24.46 9.26
N HIS A 533 4.55 23.28 9.12
CA HIS A 533 4.97 22.23 8.22
C HIS A 533 3.84 21.87 7.24
N LEU A 534 4.08 22.05 5.96
CA LEU A 534 3.17 21.65 4.89
C LEU A 534 3.84 20.56 4.06
N ILE A 535 3.13 19.45 3.82
CA ILE A 535 3.63 18.32 3.05
C ILE A 535 2.71 18.08 1.87
N PHE A 536 3.27 17.94 0.68
CA PHE A 536 2.55 17.48 -0.51
C PHE A 536 2.91 16.04 -0.81
N ILE A 537 1.90 15.20 -1.05
CA ILE A 537 2.05 13.82 -1.50
C ILE A 537 1.53 13.75 -2.94
N CYS A 538 2.43 13.55 -3.89
CA CYS A 538 2.13 13.56 -5.33
C CYS A 538 2.62 12.29 -6.03
N HIS A 539 2.14 12.04 -7.24
CA HIS A 539 2.70 10.97 -8.10
C HIS A 539 3.98 11.43 -8.79
N LEU A 540 4.04 12.71 -9.18
CA LEU A 540 5.15 13.26 -9.97
C LEU A 540 5.48 14.69 -9.52
N TRP A 541 6.76 15.06 -9.61
CA TRP A 541 7.25 16.41 -9.29
C TRP A 541 6.50 17.53 -10.02
N GLY A 542 6.07 17.30 -11.27
CA GLY A 542 5.39 18.29 -12.10
C GLY A 542 3.92 18.56 -11.74
N GLN A 543 3.34 17.86 -10.76
CA GLN A 543 1.94 18.08 -10.36
C GLN A 543 1.74 19.36 -9.56
N LEU A 544 2.79 19.84 -8.89
CA LEU A 544 2.73 21.08 -8.14
C LEU A 544 3.10 22.26 -9.04
N SER A 545 2.23 23.25 -9.10
CA SER A 545 2.50 24.47 -9.85
C SER A 545 3.46 25.38 -9.06
N PRO A 546 4.36 26.10 -9.74
CA PRO A 546 5.24 27.06 -9.09
C PRO A 546 4.53 28.34 -8.65
N ALA A 547 3.21 28.49 -8.80
CA ALA A 547 2.47 29.72 -8.48
C ALA A 547 1.66 29.64 -7.16
N ILE A 548 2.04 28.74 -6.25
CA ILE A 548 1.27 28.46 -5.04
C ILE A 548 1.56 29.51 -3.94
N PRO A 549 0.56 30.27 -3.46
CA PRO A 549 0.72 31.13 -2.30
C PRO A 549 0.76 30.28 -1.03
N PHE A 550 1.79 30.48 -0.19
CA PHE A 550 1.88 29.81 1.10
C PHE A 550 1.42 30.71 2.24
N PRO A 551 0.71 30.17 3.25
CA PRO A 551 0.56 30.84 4.52
C PRO A 551 1.92 31.31 5.07
N PRO A 552 2.01 32.52 5.65
CA PRO A 552 3.26 33.06 6.17
C PRO A 552 3.81 32.28 7.38
N THR A 553 2.99 31.42 7.99
CA THR A 553 3.37 30.56 9.12
C THR A 553 4.16 29.33 8.66
N ILE A 554 4.04 28.93 7.38
CA ILE A 554 4.75 27.77 6.85
C ILE A 554 6.22 28.10 6.71
N THR A 555 7.03 27.42 7.52
CA THR A 555 8.48 27.54 7.50
C THR A 555 9.14 26.39 6.75
N HIS A 556 8.49 25.23 6.67
CA HIS A 556 9.00 24.06 5.97
C HIS A 556 7.97 23.48 5.00
N LEU A 557 8.43 23.19 3.78
CA LEU A 557 7.67 22.50 2.76
C LEU A 557 8.29 21.15 2.43
N GLY A 558 7.45 20.12 2.44
CA GLY A 558 7.81 18.72 2.27
C GLY A 558 7.18 18.22 0.99
N ILE A 559 7.95 17.49 0.19
CA ILE A 559 7.42 16.88 -1.02
C ILE A 559 7.76 15.40 -0.99
N TYR A 560 6.72 14.58 -1.04
CA TYR A 560 6.82 13.12 -1.19
C TYR A 560 6.22 12.70 -2.52
N VAL A 561 6.99 11.98 -3.32
CA VAL A 561 6.62 11.50 -4.65
C VAL A 561 6.49 9.98 -4.61
N ILE A 562 5.35 9.42 -5.01
CA ILE A 562 5.18 7.95 -4.99
C ILE A 562 5.99 7.28 -6.09
N ASP A 563 5.93 7.79 -7.32
CA ASP A 563 6.50 7.15 -8.50
C ASP A 563 7.81 7.82 -8.89
N GLU A 564 8.82 7.65 -8.04
CA GLU A 564 10.11 8.28 -8.27
C GLU A 564 10.87 7.68 -9.45
N VAL A 565 11.33 8.56 -10.34
CA VAL A 565 12.18 8.19 -11.48
C VAL A 565 13.63 8.12 -11.03
N TYR A 566 14.06 6.91 -10.71
CA TYR A 566 15.45 6.61 -10.39
C TYR A 566 16.37 6.63 -11.62
N PRO A 567 17.64 7.09 -11.54
CA PRO A 567 18.36 7.71 -10.42
C PRO A 567 18.28 9.25 -10.43
N THR A 568 17.34 9.83 -11.17
CA THR A 568 17.28 11.28 -11.40
C THR A 568 16.44 12.04 -10.37
N GLY A 569 15.81 11.34 -9.41
CA GLY A 569 14.82 11.91 -8.48
C GLY A 569 15.34 13.15 -7.74
N LEU A 570 16.55 13.07 -7.19
CA LEU A 570 17.15 14.19 -6.46
C LEU A 570 17.49 15.39 -7.36
N GLY A 571 17.95 15.17 -8.59
CA GLY A 571 18.20 16.25 -9.56
C GLY A 571 16.91 16.95 -10.01
N LEU A 572 15.87 16.17 -10.29
CA LEU A 572 14.54 16.68 -10.64
C LEU A 572 13.93 17.50 -9.51
N PHE A 573 14.13 17.08 -8.26
CA PHE A 573 13.70 17.84 -7.09
C PHE A 573 14.38 19.21 -7.01
N VAL A 574 15.70 19.27 -7.19
CA VAL A 574 16.45 20.54 -7.18
C VAL A 574 15.97 21.47 -8.29
N GLU A 575 15.84 20.97 -9.52
CA GLU A 575 15.34 21.75 -10.66
C GLU A 575 13.90 22.25 -10.41
N TYR A 576 13.06 21.41 -9.82
CA TYR A 576 11.69 21.78 -9.45
C TYR A 576 11.68 22.93 -8.44
N VAL A 577 12.47 22.84 -7.36
CA VAL A 577 12.55 23.89 -6.34
C VAL A 577 13.12 25.19 -6.93
N GLU A 578 14.10 25.13 -7.82
CA GLU A 578 14.60 26.31 -8.54
C GLU A 578 13.50 27.00 -9.33
N LYS A 579 12.76 26.25 -10.17
CA LYS A 579 11.63 26.80 -10.94
C LYS A 579 10.56 27.40 -10.03
N PHE A 580 10.31 26.74 -8.91
CA PHE A 580 9.37 27.22 -7.90
C PHE A 580 9.77 28.58 -7.31
N ILE A 581 11.05 28.73 -6.94
CA ILE A 581 11.59 29.97 -6.38
C ILE A 581 11.65 31.08 -7.45
N ASP A 582 12.08 30.73 -8.66
CA ASP A 582 12.22 31.66 -9.77
C ASP A 582 10.88 32.30 -10.15
N HIS A 583 9.79 31.54 -10.07
CA HIS A 583 8.43 32.04 -10.29
C HIS A 583 8.00 33.10 -9.26
N HIS A 584 8.60 33.10 -8.07
CA HIS A 584 8.22 33.95 -6.94
C HIS A 584 9.23 35.06 -6.61
N ARG A 585 10.20 35.34 -7.49
CA ARG A 585 11.35 36.24 -7.23
C ARG A 585 10.99 37.65 -6.75
N VAL A 586 9.84 38.19 -7.14
CA VAL A 586 9.48 39.58 -6.83
C VAL A 586 9.03 39.77 -5.37
N ALA A 587 8.52 38.71 -4.71
CA ALA A 587 7.95 38.81 -3.36
C ALA A 587 8.00 37.47 -2.60
N TRP A 588 9.17 36.81 -2.55
CA TRP A 588 9.29 35.55 -1.82
C TRP A 588 9.01 35.72 -0.32
N THR A 589 7.84 35.24 0.11
CA THR A 589 7.46 35.01 1.52
C THR A 589 7.28 33.52 1.81
N GLY A 590 7.77 32.66 0.92
CA GLY A 590 7.57 31.22 1.02
C GLY A 590 8.49 30.54 2.04
N PRO A 591 8.38 29.20 2.15
CA PRO A 591 9.10 28.38 3.11
C PRO A 591 10.61 28.61 3.13
N GLY A 592 11.20 28.64 4.32
CA GLY A 592 12.65 28.72 4.50
C GLY A 592 13.36 27.38 4.28
N VAL A 593 12.62 26.28 4.24
CA VAL A 593 13.16 24.93 3.98
C VAL A 593 12.26 24.19 3.01
N PHE A 594 12.87 23.64 1.96
CA PHE A 594 12.30 22.62 1.10
C PHE A 594 12.93 21.28 1.45
N ARG A 595 12.12 20.26 1.72
CA ARG A 595 12.61 18.90 2.00
C ARG A 595 11.96 17.90 1.06
N ARG A 596 12.79 17.12 0.36
CA ARG A 596 12.34 15.88 -0.28
C ARG A 596 12.18 14.83 0.80
N LEU A 597 10.98 14.28 0.95
CA LEU A 597 10.68 13.29 1.99
C LEU A 597 10.97 11.85 1.56
N ASN A 598 11.14 11.62 0.26
CA ASN A 598 11.63 10.35 -0.25
C ASN A 598 13.09 10.10 0.17
N PRO A 599 13.44 8.88 0.61
CA PRO A 599 14.82 8.52 0.91
C PRO A 599 15.72 8.71 -0.32
N SER A 600 16.74 9.56 -0.19
CA SER A 600 17.75 9.69 -1.24
C SER A 600 18.73 8.53 -1.22
N THR A 601 18.97 7.91 -2.36
CA THR A 601 19.92 6.80 -2.48
C THR A 601 21.32 7.28 -2.85
N GLU A 602 22.31 6.40 -2.67
CA GLU A 602 23.70 6.71 -3.06
C GLU A 602 23.86 6.97 -4.57
N ASP A 603 23.15 6.24 -5.44
CA ASP A 603 23.26 6.48 -6.89
C ASP A 603 22.69 7.85 -7.29
N GLU A 604 21.66 8.36 -6.58
CA GLU A 604 21.14 9.71 -6.81
C GLU A 604 22.17 10.77 -6.40
N TRP A 605 22.89 10.55 -5.30
CA TRP A 605 23.98 11.43 -4.88
C TRP A 605 25.18 11.35 -5.82
N GLU A 606 25.51 10.16 -6.32
CA GLU A 606 26.55 9.97 -7.33
C GLU A 606 26.17 10.65 -8.65
N TYR A 607 24.91 10.51 -9.08
CA TYR A 607 24.37 11.21 -10.24
C TYR A 607 24.48 12.73 -10.08
N LEU A 608 24.08 13.27 -8.93
CA LEU A 608 24.25 14.69 -8.62
C LEU A 608 25.72 15.12 -8.66
N ARG A 609 26.63 14.30 -8.11
CA ARG A 609 28.07 14.56 -8.13
C ARG A 609 28.63 14.58 -9.55
N GLY A 610 28.14 13.70 -10.41
CA GLY A 610 28.52 13.62 -11.82
C GLY A 610 27.94 14.75 -12.69
N ASN A 611 26.86 15.40 -12.25
CA ASN A 611 26.19 16.45 -13.03
C ASN A 611 26.98 17.77 -13.01
N ALA A 612 27.85 17.96 -14.01
CA ALA A 612 28.69 19.15 -14.15
C ALA A 612 27.87 20.44 -14.37
N GLU A 613 26.70 20.36 -15.00
CA GLU A 613 25.85 21.52 -15.25
C GLU A 613 25.28 22.08 -13.95
N LEU A 614 24.65 21.23 -13.12
CA LEU A 614 24.14 21.63 -11.80
C LEU A 614 25.26 22.17 -10.92
N ARG A 615 26.42 21.50 -10.87
CA ARG A 615 27.56 21.97 -10.08
C ARG A 615 28.05 23.35 -10.54
N THR A 616 28.22 23.55 -11.85
CA THR A 616 28.64 24.85 -12.40
C THR A 616 27.61 25.93 -12.09
N ARG A 617 26.32 25.63 -12.21
CA ARG A 617 25.22 26.54 -11.86
C ARG A 617 25.27 26.96 -10.39
N TYR A 618 25.49 26.03 -9.47
CA TYR A 618 25.56 26.32 -8.03
C TYR A 618 26.88 26.92 -7.55
N ALA A 619 27.99 26.63 -8.23
CA ALA A 619 29.29 27.22 -7.96
C ALA A 619 29.39 28.66 -8.47
N SER A 620 28.79 28.95 -9.64
CA SER A 620 28.79 30.29 -10.26
C SER A 620 27.78 31.27 -9.64
N SER A 621 26.79 30.76 -8.90
CA SER A 621 25.82 31.58 -8.16
C SER A 621 26.52 32.30 -7.00
N SER A 622 27.15 33.43 -7.34
CA SER A 622 28.11 34.20 -6.56
C SER A 622 27.47 35.02 -5.44
N SER A 623 26.18 34.82 -5.18
CA SER A 623 25.47 35.38 -4.03
C SER A 623 24.87 34.26 -3.19
N PRO A 624 25.57 33.84 -2.12
CA PRO A 624 25.01 32.95 -1.08
C PRO A 624 23.65 33.41 -0.52
N GLY A 625 23.28 34.68 -0.74
CA GLY A 625 22.01 35.27 -0.28
C GLY A 625 20.83 35.24 -1.26
N ASN A 626 20.97 34.74 -2.50
CA ASN A 626 19.82 34.75 -3.44
C ASN A 626 18.79 33.66 -3.17
N LEU A 627 19.23 32.48 -2.70
CA LEU A 627 18.32 31.45 -2.23
C LEU A 627 18.03 31.68 -0.75
N ARG A 628 16.87 32.28 -0.46
CA ARG A 628 16.39 32.49 0.92
C ARG A 628 15.96 31.20 1.62
N CYS A 629 16.06 30.05 0.96
CA CYS A 629 15.63 28.76 1.47
C CYS A 629 16.74 27.70 1.39
N ARG A 630 16.69 26.72 2.31
CA ARG A 630 17.53 25.52 2.31
C ARG A 630 16.82 24.39 1.56
N ILE A 631 17.55 23.65 0.73
CA ILE A 631 17.03 22.48 0.03
C ILE A 631 17.67 21.23 0.66
N LYS A 632 16.83 20.38 1.25
CA LYS A 632 17.25 19.21 2.03
C LYS A 632 16.69 17.91 1.48
N ASP A 633 17.42 16.81 1.68
CA ASP A 633 16.89 15.46 1.48
C ASP A 633 16.12 14.93 2.70
N ALA A 634 15.63 13.68 2.64
CA ALA A 634 14.87 13.06 3.73
C ALA A 634 15.69 12.88 5.02
N ARG A 635 17.02 12.82 4.90
CA ARG A 635 17.97 12.77 6.03
C ARG A 635 18.33 14.15 6.57
N GLY A 636 17.80 15.22 5.96
CA GLY A 636 18.10 16.60 6.33
C GLY A 636 19.45 17.11 5.83
N ARG A 637 20.14 16.38 4.95
CA ARG A 637 21.40 16.81 4.29
C ARG A 637 21.10 17.97 3.35
N ASP A 638 21.92 19.02 3.41
CA ASP A 638 21.78 20.21 2.57
C ASP A 638 22.35 19.94 1.17
N ILE A 639 21.47 19.84 0.17
CA ILE A 639 21.81 19.44 -1.20
C ILE A 639 22.61 20.55 -1.90
N VAL A 640 22.28 21.82 -1.65
CA VAL A 640 22.97 22.97 -2.25
C VAL A 640 24.40 23.07 -1.72
N SER A 641 24.59 22.87 -0.42
CA SER A 641 25.91 22.85 0.21
C SER A 641 26.77 21.71 -0.35
N PHE A 642 26.17 20.54 -0.57
CA PHE A 642 26.86 19.42 -1.23
C PHE A 642 27.30 19.76 -2.66
N LEU A 643 26.41 20.35 -3.48
CA LEU A 643 26.74 20.72 -4.88
C LEU A 643 27.86 21.76 -4.96
N ARG A 644 27.92 22.70 -4.00
CA ARG A 644 28.99 23.70 -3.93
C ARG A 644 30.35 23.11 -3.54
N ASN A 645 30.36 22.11 -2.67
CA ASN A 645 31.58 21.52 -2.13
C ASN A 645 32.12 20.34 -2.94
N SER A 646 31.38 19.83 -3.92
CA SER A 646 31.75 18.68 -4.77
C SER A 646 32.55 19.06 -6.02
N GLY A 647 33.18 20.25 -6.00
CA GLY A 647 33.92 20.85 -7.12
C GLY A 647 35.39 20.48 -7.14
#